data_AF-A0A357C2A4-F1
#
_entry.id   AF-A0A357C2A4-F1
#
_cell.length_a   1.000
_cell.length_b   1.000
_cell.length_c   1.000
_cell.angle_alpha   90.00
_cell.angle_beta   90.00
_cell.angle_gamma   90.00
#
_symmetry.space_group_name_H-M   'P 1'
#
loop_
_entity.id
_entity.type
_entity.pdbx_description
1 polymer ?
#
loop_
_entity_poly.entity_id
_entity_poly.type
_entity_poly.pdbx_seq_one_letter_code
_entity_poly.pdbx_strand_id
1 'polypeptide(L)'
;ELAWVPVAIIANQGVGLPSGNISAEQTQYLFVTGRMPSGENLAAATRDSGSGTRNASMNTLGIDPSWARGDNFGAKFDTESDAVATTKTGQNHRISNCGGSGIMENAVQYSRLAVGYTGLCSASRANTDAISGKYEICSVKNVGGSVYVRPTLDNILNNSDVNSGWRIGGNETFATVGSTDISAAYQMSNPYAAAYINNITASIADFISSPGLNANYNMPGEYLANQYFLVAAIDTIPSPTAPTSFIANAKLNQSLQDWVAASAHELTTTPVPAFGSVKPSGIVPVRVDIAGSGTYSDGRTSTYIDNGGNVIAAGTTLSERNKVAGDFNYTGSEKHKRNMNDIAKMVEAVKNPRTFEQNVNHGGYYGTQVGDYVVPEVIGDFDGDGNFVAADVRYFADGLAIDSVSGKLNRSEGFARVDQADKATGGTGNYFGTTLATGRVYEPNSGWSKADIAGADANVTPGANPVANGVVNAKDIDWMYKVLRGGVKTAALGQTLPINPNVRSNVLDWNNLDDAALMDLSCDMNGDLLVDAEDIDVVVIDILGTNYGDVNLDGTINAADRDIITANISTSYGKSWAQGDINGDGYVTADDLEMYRMTLLTVFSENWLASCSSPSWCDGMDYNHSGTVNFADFATLAQNW
;
A
#
# COMPACT_ATOMS: atom_id res chain seq x y z
N GLU A 1 31.44 3.25 -13.50
CA GLU A 1 30.59 2.06 -13.39
C GLU A 1 31.48 0.84 -13.35
N LEU A 2 31.29 0.03 -12.33
CA LEU A 2 32.18 -1.08 -11.98
C LEU A 2 31.41 -2.39 -12.02
N ALA A 3 30.30 -2.43 -11.29
CA ALA A 3 29.38 -3.56 -11.25
C ALA A 3 27.96 -3.13 -11.59
N TRP A 4 27.18 -4.08 -12.08
CA TRP A 4 25.73 -4.05 -12.12
C TRP A 4 25.21 -4.78 -10.89
N VAL A 5 24.30 -4.15 -10.16
CA VAL A 5 23.68 -4.71 -8.96
C VAL A 5 22.28 -5.17 -9.34
N PRO A 6 22.03 -6.49 -9.46
CA PRO A 6 20.67 -7.01 -9.56
C PRO A 6 19.93 -6.68 -8.26
N VAL A 7 18.72 -6.13 -8.39
CA VAL A 7 17.82 -5.87 -7.28
C VAL A 7 16.69 -6.88 -7.37
N ALA A 8 16.48 -7.65 -6.30
CA ALA A 8 15.41 -8.62 -6.18
C ALA A 8 14.16 -7.97 -5.58
N ILE A 9 12.99 -8.34 -6.12
CA ILE A 9 11.71 -8.12 -5.44
C ILE A 9 11.53 -9.24 -4.43
N ILE A 10 11.27 -8.89 -3.18
CA ILE A 10 11.11 -9.82 -2.06
C ILE A 10 9.71 -9.71 -1.47
N ALA A 11 9.17 -10.82 -1.00
CA ALA A 11 7.85 -10.85 -0.40
C ALA A 11 7.79 -11.81 0.80
N ASN A 12 6.94 -11.49 1.77
CA ASN A 12 6.54 -12.45 2.78
C ASN A 12 5.64 -13.53 2.16
N GLN A 13 5.74 -14.77 2.63
CA GLN A 13 4.83 -15.83 2.20
C GLN A 13 3.36 -15.52 2.51
N GLY A 14 3.10 -14.74 3.56
CA GLY A 14 1.75 -14.31 3.96
C GLY A 14 1.01 -13.49 2.90
N VAL A 15 1.73 -12.87 1.96
CA VAL A 15 1.13 -12.14 0.84
C VAL A 15 0.27 -13.06 -0.02
N GLY A 16 0.64 -14.34 -0.14
CA GLY A 16 -0.12 -15.31 -0.93
C GLY A 16 0.05 -15.17 -2.44
N LEU A 17 1.22 -14.68 -2.91
CA LEU A 17 1.49 -14.56 -4.35
C LEU A 17 1.41 -15.92 -5.06
N PRO A 18 0.56 -16.08 -6.10
CA PRO A 18 0.48 -17.31 -6.88
C PRO A 18 1.84 -17.67 -7.49
N SER A 19 2.42 -18.80 -7.06
CA SER A 19 3.75 -19.27 -7.49
C SER A 19 4.90 -18.27 -7.29
N GLY A 20 4.72 -17.26 -6.42
CA GLY A 20 5.74 -16.22 -6.20
C GLY A 20 5.94 -15.26 -7.37
N ASN A 21 4.92 -15.12 -8.22
CA ASN A 21 4.98 -14.32 -9.43
C ASN A 21 4.34 -12.95 -9.20
N ILE A 22 5.03 -11.89 -9.60
CA ILE A 22 4.52 -10.52 -9.59
C ILE A 22 4.95 -9.81 -10.88
N SER A 23 4.09 -8.99 -11.46
CA SER A 23 4.42 -8.27 -12.70
C SER A 23 5.02 -6.89 -12.40
N ALA A 24 5.75 -6.34 -13.37
CA ALA A 24 6.25 -4.97 -13.28
C ALA A 24 5.10 -3.97 -13.04
N GLU A 25 3.98 -4.13 -13.73
CA GLU A 25 2.75 -3.34 -13.53
C GLU A 25 2.23 -3.43 -12.08
N GLN A 26 2.14 -4.64 -11.52
CA GLN A 26 1.75 -4.81 -10.12
C GLN A 26 2.72 -4.12 -9.17
N THR A 27 4.04 -4.22 -9.40
CA THR A 27 5.03 -3.51 -8.58
C THR A 27 4.99 -2.00 -8.79
N GLN A 28 4.64 -1.51 -9.99
CA GLN A 28 4.46 -0.08 -10.26
C GLN A 28 3.32 0.48 -9.42
N TYR A 29 2.15 -0.16 -9.50
CA TYR A 29 1.01 0.17 -8.65
C TYR A 29 1.39 0.15 -7.17
N LEU A 30 2.01 -0.93 -6.71
CA LEU A 30 2.32 -1.11 -5.30
C LEU A 30 3.28 -0.04 -4.77
N PHE A 31 4.37 0.25 -5.49
CA PHE A 31 5.35 1.23 -5.02
C PHE A 31 4.94 2.68 -5.28
N VAL A 32 3.99 2.96 -6.16
CA VAL A 32 3.46 4.32 -6.39
C VAL A 32 2.31 4.65 -5.44
N THR A 33 1.43 3.68 -5.17
CA THR A 33 0.13 3.88 -4.50
C THR A 33 0.01 3.19 -3.14
N GLY A 34 0.87 2.21 -2.82
CA GLY A 34 0.67 1.31 -1.67
C GLY A 34 -0.30 0.15 -1.95
N ARG A 35 -0.88 0.08 -3.15
CA ARG A 35 -1.91 -0.93 -3.50
C ARG A 35 -1.63 -1.59 -4.84
N MET A 36 -2.20 -2.78 -5.05
CA MET A 36 -2.13 -3.52 -6.30
C MET A 36 -3.12 -2.97 -7.36
N PRO A 37 -2.97 -3.32 -8.65
CA PRO A 37 -3.95 -2.93 -9.69
C PRO A 37 -5.37 -3.44 -9.41
N SER A 38 -5.52 -4.51 -8.64
CA SER A 38 -6.81 -5.00 -8.15
C SER A 38 -7.45 -4.10 -7.09
N GLY A 39 -6.72 -3.11 -6.56
CA GLY A 39 -7.09 -2.32 -5.38
C GLY A 39 -6.61 -2.93 -4.06
N GLU A 40 -6.04 -4.15 -4.09
CA GLU A 40 -5.58 -4.84 -2.90
C GLU A 40 -4.50 -4.06 -2.15
N ASN A 41 -4.71 -3.83 -0.86
CA ASN A 41 -3.79 -3.10 0.02
C ASN A 41 -2.78 -4.05 0.64
N LEU A 42 -1.58 -4.08 0.08
CA LEU A 42 -0.45 -4.84 0.60
C LEU A 42 0.54 -3.87 1.26
N ALA A 43 1.37 -4.37 2.17
CA ALA A 43 2.38 -3.54 2.83
C ALA A 43 3.56 -3.26 1.88
N ALA A 44 3.56 -2.09 1.22
CA ALA A 44 4.60 -1.70 0.28
C ALA A 44 5.84 -1.17 1.01
N ALA A 45 6.79 -2.05 1.32
CA ALA A 45 7.99 -1.68 2.03
C ALA A 45 8.95 -0.87 1.13
N THR A 46 9.27 0.37 1.55
CA THR A 46 10.12 1.30 0.77
C THR A 46 11.39 1.77 1.49
N ARG A 47 12.44 1.99 0.72
CA ARG A 47 13.70 2.60 1.18
C ARG A 47 13.58 4.12 1.16
N ASP A 48 14.36 4.79 2.00
CA ASP A 48 14.48 6.24 1.95
C ASP A 48 14.94 6.76 0.57
N SER A 49 14.69 8.04 0.28
CA SER A 49 14.95 8.66 -1.02
C SER A 49 16.44 8.73 -1.40
N GLY A 50 17.36 8.58 -0.44
CA GLY A 50 18.80 8.54 -0.70
C GLY A 50 19.32 7.17 -1.15
N SER A 51 18.47 6.14 -1.23
CA SER A 51 18.90 4.77 -1.51
C SER A 51 19.22 4.51 -2.99
N GLY A 52 20.44 4.08 -3.27
CA GLY A 52 20.83 3.57 -4.59
C GLY A 52 20.01 2.34 -5.03
N THR A 53 19.64 1.46 -4.10
CA THR A 53 18.79 0.28 -4.38
C THR A 53 17.37 0.70 -4.79
N ARG A 54 16.81 1.75 -4.17
CA ARG A 54 15.54 2.35 -4.61
C ARG A 54 15.67 2.86 -6.03
N ASN A 55 16.67 3.70 -6.30
CA ASN A 55 16.82 4.31 -7.62
C ASN A 55 17.04 3.26 -8.71
N ALA A 56 17.85 2.23 -8.45
CA ALA A 56 18.04 1.09 -9.34
C ALA A 56 16.73 0.38 -9.66
N SER A 57 15.99 -0.05 -8.63
CA SER A 57 14.71 -0.76 -8.80
C SER A 57 13.70 0.08 -9.56
N MET A 58 13.42 1.29 -9.05
CA MET A 58 12.33 2.14 -9.55
C MET A 58 12.55 2.57 -10.99
N ASN A 59 13.76 2.98 -11.35
CA ASN A 59 14.07 3.36 -12.74
C ASN A 59 13.80 2.21 -13.70
N THR A 60 14.30 0.99 -13.39
CA THR A 60 14.08 -0.19 -14.25
C THR A 60 12.63 -0.68 -14.27
N LEU A 61 11.85 -0.35 -13.25
CA LEU A 61 10.39 -0.54 -13.21
C LEU A 61 9.64 0.58 -13.94
N GLY A 62 10.30 1.62 -14.44
CA GLY A 62 9.65 2.76 -15.11
C GLY A 62 8.96 3.74 -14.15
N ILE A 63 9.39 3.74 -12.89
CA ILE A 63 8.89 4.63 -11.84
C ILE A 63 9.96 5.69 -11.60
N ASP A 64 9.59 6.96 -11.66
CA ASP A 64 10.47 8.02 -11.14
C ASP A 64 10.62 7.79 -9.63
N PRO A 65 11.86 7.62 -9.10
CA PRO A 65 12.07 7.37 -7.70
C PRO A 65 11.38 8.35 -6.74
N SER A 66 11.08 9.59 -7.13
CA SER A 66 10.33 10.53 -6.28
C SER A 66 8.88 10.11 -6.03
N TRP A 67 8.32 9.29 -6.92
CA TRP A 67 6.95 8.76 -6.84
C TRP A 67 6.88 7.38 -6.18
N ALA A 68 8.02 6.73 -5.95
CA ALA A 68 8.12 5.43 -5.27
C ALA A 68 7.91 5.54 -3.75
N ARG A 69 6.70 5.94 -3.36
CA ARG A 69 6.30 6.26 -1.99
C ARG A 69 5.88 5.02 -1.20
N GLY A 70 5.27 4.04 -1.86
CA GLY A 70 4.53 2.95 -1.22
C GLY A 70 3.55 3.54 -0.19
N ASP A 71 3.56 3.00 1.02
CA ASP A 71 2.66 3.45 2.09
C ASP A 71 3.08 4.79 2.73
N ASN A 72 4.35 5.20 2.50
CA ASN A 72 4.96 6.46 2.94
C ASN A 72 4.69 6.88 4.39
N PHE A 73 4.83 5.95 5.32
CA PHE A 73 4.53 6.17 6.72
C PHE A 73 5.75 6.68 7.49
N GLY A 74 5.71 7.95 7.91
CA GLY A 74 6.69 8.58 8.80
C GLY A 74 8.07 8.89 8.18
N ALA A 75 8.99 9.45 8.96
CA ALA A 75 10.33 9.87 8.49
C ALA A 75 11.35 8.73 8.34
N LYS A 76 12.43 8.92 7.57
CA LYS A 76 13.54 7.95 7.49
C LYS A 76 13.98 7.45 8.87
N PHE A 77 14.21 6.15 9.00
CA PHE A 77 14.82 5.57 10.20
C PHE A 77 16.01 4.66 9.84
N ASP A 78 17.14 4.92 10.48
CA ASP A 78 18.41 4.22 10.27
C ASP A 78 18.72 3.18 11.37
N THR A 79 17.98 3.24 12.48
CA THR A 79 18.12 2.35 13.63
C THR A 79 16.73 1.98 14.13
N GLU A 80 16.52 0.70 14.41
CA GLU A 80 15.29 0.21 15.03
C GLU A 80 15.34 0.43 16.54
N SER A 81 14.26 0.97 17.09
CA SER A 81 14.01 1.08 18.52
C SER A 81 12.53 0.91 18.79
N ASP A 82 12.20 0.00 19.70
CA ASP A 82 10.83 -0.33 20.05
C ASP A 82 10.05 0.88 20.64
N ALA A 83 10.74 1.98 21.00
CA ALA A 83 10.13 3.20 21.53
C ALA A 83 9.72 4.27 20.50
N VAL A 84 10.26 4.22 19.26
CA VAL A 84 10.04 5.29 18.26
C VAL A 84 9.81 4.79 16.83
N ALA A 85 10.42 3.67 16.44
CA ALA A 85 10.28 3.10 15.10
C ALA A 85 10.90 1.70 15.07
N THR A 86 10.13 0.70 14.68
CA THR A 86 10.61 -0.68 14.61
C THR A 86 9.95 -1.42 13.45
N THR A 87 10.66 -2.37 12.84
CA THR A 87 10.09 -3.23 11.77
C THR A 87 9.34 -4.42 12.34
N LYS A 88 9.55 -4.74 13.62
CA LYS A 88 8.83 -5.78 14.34
C LYS A 88 7.34 -5.40 14.44
N THR A 89 6.48 -6.39 14.62
CA THR A 89 5.07 -6.12 14.92
C THR A 89 4.93 -5.52 16.31
N GLY A 90 4.11 -4.48 16.46
CA GLY A 90 4.00 -3.68 17.68
C GLY A 90 3.52 -2.26 17.39
N GLN A 91 3.13 -1.51 18.43
CA GLN A 91 2.59 -0.14 18.32
C GLN A 91 3.40 0.82 17.42
N ASN A 92 4.73 0.68 17.38
CA ASN A 92 5.63 1.54 16.60
C ASN A 92 6.07 0.89 15.27
N HIS A 93 5.29 -0.07 14.76
CA HIS A 93 5.59 -0.80 13.53
C HIS A 93 5.70 0.13 12.33
N ARG A 94 6.75 -0.08 11.52
CA ARG A 94 7.05 0.70 10.32
C ARG A 94 7.68 -0.16 9.24
N ILE A 95 7.20 0.03 8.01
CA ILE A 95 7.62 -0.73 6.83
C ILE A 95 8.21 0.12 5.71
N SER A 96 8.04 1.44 5.78
CA SER A 96 8.48 2.39 4.74
C SER A 96 9.51 3.38 5.28
N ASN A 97 10.25 4.01 4.35
CA ASN A 97 11.36 4.91 4.65
C ASN A 97 12.51 4.24 5.45
N CYS A 98 12.79 2.97 5.15
CA CYS A 98 13.89 2.21 5.74
C CYS A 98 15.26 2.75 5.28
N GLY A 99 16.14 3.09 6.23
CA GLY A 99 17.46 3.67 5.93
C GLY A 99 18.47 2.71 5.29
N GLY A 100 18.27 1.39 5.46
CA GLY A 100 19.18 0.35 4.97
C GLY A 100 18.45 -0.87 4.39
N SER A 101 19.13 -1.65 3.56
CA SER A 101 18.58 -2.90 3.01
C SER A 101 18.26 -3.91 4.12
N GLY A 102 19.10 -4.01 5.16
CA GLY A 102 18.80 -4.89 6.30
C GLY A 102 17.52 -4.52 7.06
N ILE A 103 17.18 -3.23 7.16
CA ILE A 103 15.93 -2.78 7.78
C ILE A 103 14.75 -3.10 6.87
N MET A 104 14.88 -2.83 5.56
CA MET A 104 13.88 -3.20 4.56
C MET A 104 13.54 -4.69 4.57
N GLU A 105 14.57 -5.52 4.62
CA GLU A 105 14.42 -6.97 4.67
C GLU A 105 13.77 -7.44 5.98
N ASN A 106 14.05 -6.78 7.11
CA ASN A 106 13.34 -7.04 8.37
C ASN A 106 11.86 -6.65 8.26
N ALA A 107 11.53 -5.51 7.64
CA ALA A 107 10.15 -5.09 7.41
C ALA A 107 9.36 -6.14 6.62
N VAL A 108 9.95 -6.67 5.54
CA VAL A 108 9.33 -7.75 4.74
C VAL A 108 9.26 -9.07 5.52
N GLN A 109 10.26 -9.38 6.34
CA GLN A 109 10.26 -10.59 7.17
C GLN A 109 9.15 -10.57 8.22
N TYR A 110 8.91 -9.43 8.86
CA TYR A 110 8.04 -9.32 10.03
C TYR A 110 6.60 -8.90 9.68
N SER A 111 6.35 -8.27 8.54
CA SER A 111 4.99 -8.01 8.09
C SER A 111 4.53 -9.08 7.11
N ARG A 112 3.40 -9.73 7.42
CA ARG A 112 2.88 -10.85 6.63
C ARG A 112 2.31 -10.41 5.26
N LEU A 113 1.92 -9.15 5.12
CA LEU A 113 1.44 -8.57 3.85
C LEU A 113 2.54 -7.87 3.05
N ALA A 114 3.79 -7.91 3.50
CA ALA A 114 4.81 -7.04 2.94
C ALA A 114 5.46 -7.57 1.66
N VAL A 115 5.65 -6.63 0.73
CA VAL A 115 6.48 -6.76 -0.48
C VAL A 115 7.47 -5.61 -0.50
N GLY A 116 8.72 -5.90 -0.83
CA GLY A 116 9.79 -4.91 -0.88
C GLY A 116 10.84 -5.27 -1.93
N TYR A 117 12.00 -4.64 -1.80
CA TYR A 117 13.12 -4.86 -2.72
C TYR A 117 14.47 -4.73 -2.01
N THR A 118 15.45 -5.49 -2.47
CA THR A 118 16.83 -5.44 -1.95
C THR A 118 17.84 -5.84 -3.01
N GLY A 119 19.10 -5.41 -2.87
CA GLY A 119 20.19 -5.91 -3.72
C GLY A 119 20.35 -7.42 -3.52
N LEU A 120 20.72 -8.18 -4.55
CA LEU A 120 20.71 -9.65 -4.45
C LEU A 120 22.07 -10.27 -4.05
N CYS A 121 23.19 -9.62 -4.36
CA CYS A 121 24.53 -10.23 -4.26
C CYS A 121 25.52 -9.42 -3.42
N SER A 122 26.67 -10.03 -3.18
CA SER A 122 27.81 -9.61 -2.37
C SER A 122 27.47 -9.33 -0.90
N ALA A 123 27.62 -8.08 -0.43
CA ALA A 123 27.32 -7.70 0.93
C ALA A 123 25.82 -7.76 1.26
N SER A 124 24.97 -8.06 0.26
CA SER A 124 23.57 -8.34 0.51
C SER A 124 23.38 -9.68 1.21
N ARG A 125 22.50 -9.71 2.21
CA ARG A 125 22.06 -10.95 2.84
C ARG A 125 20.83 -11.56 2.17
N ALA A 126 20.30 -10.94 1.09
CA ALA A 126 19.04 -11.32 0.45
C ALA A 126 18.93 -12.81 0.12
N ASN A 127 19.95 -13.34 -0.55
CA ASN A 127 19.99 -14.73 -0.96
C ASN A 127 20.14 -15.68 0.24
N THR A 128 21.01 -15.34 1.20
CA THR A 128 21.20 -16.10 2.45
C THR A 128 19.93 -16.14 3.30
N ASP A 129 19.21 -15.02 3.38
CA ASP A 129 17.96 -14.88 4.11
C ASP A 129 16.81 -15.63 3.44
N ALA A 130 16.76 -15.63 2.10
CA ALA A 130 15.82 -16.45 1.34
C ALA A 130 16.07 -17.96 1.55
N ILE A 131 17.33 -18.40 1.56
CA ILE A 131 17.70 -19.80 1.89
C ILE A 131 17.38 -20.16 3.34
N SER A 132 17.39 -19.17 4.23
CA SER A 132 16.94 -19.32 5.62
C SER A 132 15.40 -19.26 5.77
N GLY A 133 14.68 -18.98 4.68
CA GLY A 133 13.23 -18.86 4.62
C GLY A 133 12.66 -17.68 5.42
N LYS A 134 13.42 -16.57 5.52
CA LYS A 134 12.94 -15.36 6.21
C LYS A 134 11.92 -14.58 5.36
N TYR A 135 12.13 -14.56 4.06
CA TYR A 135 11.24 -14.05 3.02
C TYR A 135 11.58 -14.78 1.71
N GLU A 136 10.81 -14.53 0.67
CA GLU A 136 10.99 -15.15 -0.63
C GLU A 136 11.48 -14.14 -1.66
N ILE A 137 12.23 -14.62 -2.65
CA ILE A 137 12.56 -13.84 -3.85
C ILE A 137 11.50 -14.14 -4.92
N CYS A 138 10.88 -13.09 -5.45
CA CYS A 138 9.81 -13.21 -6.44
C CYS A 138 10.37 -13.40 -7.85
N SER A 139 9.58 -14.06 -8.69
CA SER A 139 9.77 -13.98 -10.15
C SER A 139 9.04 -12.73 -10.65
N VAL A 140 9.66 -11.98 -11.56
CA VAL A 140 9.08 -10.75 -12.09
C VAL A 140 8.83 -10.84 -13.59
N LYS A 141 7.62 -10.49 -14.02
CA LYS A 141 7.34 -10.24 -15.44
C LYS A 141 7.78 -8.83 -15.77
N ASN A 142 8.90 -8.69 -16.47
CA ASN A 142 9.52 -7.39 -16.81
C ASN A 142 8.55 -6.46 -17.58
N VAL A 143 8.82 -5.16 -17.57
CA VAL A 143 8.10 -4.17 -18.40
C VAL A 143 8.16 -4.60 -19.87
N GLY A 144 6.99 -4.75 -20.52
CA GLY A 144 6.87 -5.23 -21.90
C GLY A 144 7.11 -6.73 -22.10
N GLY A 145 7.32 -7.50 -21.03
CA GLY A 145 7.48 -8.95 -21.06
C GLY A 145 6.15 -9.71 -20.92
N SER A 146 6.17 -10.96 -21.37
CA SER A 146 5.06 -11.93 -21.25
C SER A 146 5.34 -13.09 -20.29
N VAL A 147 6.59 -13.26 -19.84
CA VAL A 147 7.02 -14.36 -18.99
C VAL A 147 7.61 -13.82 -17.67
N TYR A 148 7.37 -14.54 -16.58
CA TYR A 148 7.99 -14.25 -15.28
C TYR A 148 9.41 -14.81 -15.23
N VAL A 149 10.37 -13.94 -14.91
CA VAL A 149 11.80 -14.26 -14.84
C VAL A 149 12.25 -14.28 -13.38
N ARG A 150 13.09 -15.25 -12.99
CA ARG A 150 13.77 -15.25 -11.68
C ARG A 150 15.18 -14.69 -11.79
N PRO A 151 15.74 -14.06 -10.76
CA PRO A 151 17.09 -13.51 -10.80
C PRO A 151 18.15 -14.60 -10.57
N THR A 152 18.28 -15.54 -11.51
CA THR A 152 19.36 -16.53 -11.51
C THR A 152 20.63 -15.94 -12.13
N LEU A 153 21.78 -16.58 -11.90
CA LEU A 153 23.06 -16.22 -12.52
C LEU A 153 22.91 -16.02 -14.05
N ASP A 154 22.35 -17.02 -14.73
CA ASP A 154 22.20 -17.01 -16.18
C ASP A 154 21.27 -15.90 -16.66
N ASN A 155 20.15 -15.68 -15.97
CA ASN A 155 19.17 -14.65 -16.35
C ASN A 155 19.75 -13.23 -16.15
N ILE A 156 20.64 -13.03 -15.17
CA ILE A 156 21.29 -11.74 -14.93
C ILE A 156 22.38 -11.47 -15.97
N LEU A 157 23.21 -12.46 -16.30
CA LEU A 157 24.25 -12.32 -17.33
C LEU A 157 23.65 -12.13 -18.73
N ASN A 158 22.69 -12.99 -19.08
CA ASN A 158 22.04 -13.05 -20.39
C ASN A 158 20.72 -12.26 -20.40
N ASN A 159 20.80 -10.96 -20.11
CA ASN A 159 19.61 -10.14 -19.88
C ASN A 159 19.02 -9.47 -21.16
N SER A 160 19.49 -9.88 -22.34
CA SER A 160 19.08 -9.32 -23.65
C SER A 160 17.62 -9.54 -24.06
N ASP A 161 16.98 -10.60 -23.57
CA ASP A 161 15.56 -10.87 -23.84
C ASP A 161 14.73 -10.47 -22.62
N VAL A 162 13.63 -9.78 -22.85
CA VAL A 162 12.68 -9.35 -21.82
C VAL A 162 11.98 -10.54 -21.12
N ASN A 163 11.91 -11.71 -21.77
CA ASN A 163 11.22 -12.91 -21.28
C ASN A 163 12.12 -13.94 -20.59
N SER A 164 13.45 -13.79 -20.66
CA SER A 164 14.40 -14.67 -19.98
C SER A 164 15.40 -13.90 -19.12
N GLY A 165 15.65 -12.62 -19.43
CA GLY A 165 16.61 -11.77 -18.76
C GLY A 165 16.08 -11.13 -17.50
N TRP A 166 16.88 -11.09 -16.44
CA TRP A 166 16.58 -10.30 -15.25
C TRP A 166 16.98 -8.84 -15.49
N ARG A 167 16.00 -7.93 -15.41
CA ARG A 167 16.15 -6.53 -15.82
C ARG A 167 15.89 -5.51 -14.72
N ILE A 168 15.90 -5.94 -13.46
CA ILE A 168 15.71 -5.04 -12.32
C ILE A 168 17.06 -4.87 -11.62
N GLY A 169 17.59 -3.65 -11.63
CA GLY A 169 18.92 -3.38 -11.11
C GLY A 169 19.49 -2.03 -11.52
N GLY A 170 20.76 -1.80 -11.20
CA GLY A 170 21.42 -0.54 -11.50
C GLY A 170 22.93 -0.63 -11.45
N ASN A 171 23.62 0.34 -12.06
CA ASN A 171 25.07 0.42 -12.01
C ASN A 171 25.55 0.94 -10.66
N GLU A 172 26.59 0.28 -10.14
CA GLU A 172 27.36 0.71 -8.98
C GLU A 172 28.68 1.34 -9.44
N THR A 173 29.14 2.34 -8.69
CA THR A 173 30.39 3.05 -8.96
C THR A 173 31.03 3.53 -7.68
N PHE A 174 32.34 3.77 -7.71
CA PHE A 174 32.99 4.59 -6.70
C PHE A 174 32.66 6.06 -6.95
N ALA A 175 32.17 6.75 -5.94
CA ALA A 175 32.03 8.19 -5.93
C ALA A 175 33.13 8.79 -5.05
N THR A 176 33.89 9.74 -5.59
CA THR A 176 35.01 10.40 -4.91
C THR A 176 34.86 11.92 -4.92
N VAL A 177 35.39 12.57 -3.90
CA VAL A 177 35.55 14.03 -3.90
C VAL A 177 36.91 14.36 -4.52
N GLY A 178 36.89 14.81 -5.77
CA GLY A 178 38.08 14.99 -6.61
C GLY A 178 38.42 13.74 -7.43
N SER A 179 39.25 13.94 -8.45
CA SER A 179 39.72 12.90 -9.38
C SER A 179 40.90 12.14 -8.79
N THR A 180 40.97 10.84 -9.07
CA THR A 180 42.14 10.00 -8.74
C THR A 180 43.33 10.25 -9.68
N ASP A 181 43.12 11.01 -10.76
CA ASP A 181 44.14 11.40 -11.72
C ASP A 181 44.93 12.62 -11.22
N ILE A 182 46.25 12.45 -11.12
CA ILE A 182 47.21 13.48 -10.69
C ILE A 182 47.36 14.64 -11.69
N SER A 183 46.72 14.56 -12.85
CA SER A 183 46.69 15.61 -13.87
C SER A 183 45.38 16.38 -13.90
N ALA A 184 44.36 15.95 -13.14
CA ALA A 184 43.06 16.60 -13.12
C ALA A 184 43.11 17.97 -12.42
N ALA A 185 42.22 18.88 -12.84
CA ALA A 185 42.07 20.21 -12.24
C ALA A 185 41.62 20.16 -10.77
N TYR A 186 40.82 19.15 -10.41
CA TYR A 186 40.35 18.91 -9.05
C TYR A 186 40.77 17.50 -8.64
N GLN A 187 41.92 17.38 -7.98
CA GLN A 187 42.47 16.10 -7.53
C GLN A 187 41.89 15.71 -6.18
N MET A 188 41.82 14.42 -5.90
CA MET A 188 41.58 13.94 -4.55
C MET A 188 42.68 14.44 -3.61
N SER A 189 42.29 15.13 -2.53
CA SER A 189 43.25 15.70 -1.57
C SER A 189 44.13 14.65 -0.88
N ASN A 190 43.65 13.40 -0.76
CA ASN A 190 44.42 12.30 -0.20
C ASN A 190 44.99 11.41 -1.32
N PRO A 191 46.31 11.51 -1.62
CA PRO A 191 46.93 10.76 -2.71
C PRO A 191 46.96 9.25 -2.45
N TYR A 192 46.95 8.81 -1.19
CA TYR A 192 46.90 7.38 -0.85
C TYR A 192 45.53 6.77 -1.13
N ALA A 193 44.45 7.51 -0.86
CA ALA A 193 43.11 7.10 -1.22
C ALA A 193 42.93 7.03 -2.75
N ALA A 194 43.51 7.99 -3.48
CA ALA A 194 43.53 7.94 -4.95
C ALA A 194 44.30 6.71 -5.48
N ALA A 195 45.48 6.44 -4.94
CA ALA A 195 46.27 5.25 -5.32
C ALA A 195 45.54 3.94 -5.02
N TYR A 196 44.80 3.88 -3.91
CA TYR A 196 43.99 2.70 -3.56
C TYR A 196 42.89 2.43 -4.57
N ILE A 197 42.13 3.45 -4.97
CA ILE A 197 41.07 3.33 -5.99
C ILE A 197 41.67 3.00 -7.36
N ASN A 198 42.80 3.62 -7.72
CA ASN A 198 43.51 3.31 -8.97
C ASN A 198 43.99 1.84 -9.00
N ASN A 199 44.47 1.30 -7.88
CA ASN A 199 44.86 -0.11 -7.79
C ASN A 199 43.67 -1.06 -8.01
N ILE A 200 42.54 -0.80 -7.34
CA ILE A 200 41.33 -1.61 -7.52
C ILE A 200 40.85 -1.56 -8.98
N THR A 201 40.74 -0.35 -9.55
CA THR A 201 40.24 -0.17 -10.92
C THR A 201 41.19 -0.74 -11.98
N ALA A 202 42.50 -0.64 -11.79
CA ALA A 202 43.48 -1.29 -12.65
C ALA A 202 43.40 -2.82 -12.55
N SER A 203 43.31 -3.38 -11.34
CA SER A 203 43.13 -4.81 -11.13
C SER A 203 41.88 -5.36 -11.81
N ILE A 204 40.78 -4.61 -11.79
CA ILE A 204 39.55 -4.97 -12.50
C ILE A 204 39.77 -4.95 -14.01
N ALA A 205 40.40 -3.90 -14.54
CA ALA A 205 40.68 -3.80 -15.98
C ALA A 205 41.55 -4.97 -16.47
N ASP A 206 42.61 -5.30 -15.71
CA ASP A 206 43.50 -6.43 -16.02
C ASP A 206 42.72 -7.75 -16.00
N PHE A 207 41.87 -7.96 -14.99
CA PHE A 207 41.04 -9.17 -14.88
C PHE A 207 40.03 -9.27 -16.04
N ILE A 208 39.31 -8.18 -16.35
CA ILE A 208 38.36 -8.13 -17.48
C ILE A 208 39.09 -8.47 -18.79
N SER A 209 40.30 -7.95 -19.01
CA SER A 209 41.04 -8.17 -20.25
C SER A 209 41.49 -9.62 -20.46
N SER A 210 41.68 -10.38 -19.37
CA SER A 210 42.20 -11.74 -19.41
C SER A 210 41.78 -12.54 -18.16
N PRO A 211 40.49 -12.92 -18.07
CA PRO A 211 39.98 -13.67 -16.93
C PRO A 211 40.62 -15.06 -16.88
N GLY A 212 41.01 -15.52 -15.68
CA GLY A 212 41.64 -16.83 -15.47
C GLY A 212 43.15 -16.94 -15.76
N LEU A 213 43.83 -15.84 -16.10
CA LEU A 213 45.30 -15.85 -16.11
C LEU A 213 45.86 -15.90 -14.69
N ASN A 214 46.91 -16.69 -14.47
CA ASN A 214 47.55 -16.84 -13.15
C ASN A 214 47.97 -15.51 -12.50
N ALA A 215 48.41 -14.55 -13.31
CA ALA A 215 48.80 -13.22 -12.83
C ALA A 215 47.62 -12.42 -12.25
N ASN A 216 46.39 -12.82 -12.57
CA ASN A 216 45.17 -12.15 -12.16
C ASN A 216 44.50 -12.82 -10.96
N TYR A 217 45.08 -13.88 -10.40
CA TYR A 217 44.55 -14.58 -9.23
C TYR A 217 44.89 -13.89 -7.90
N ASN A 218 43.98 -14.00 -6.94
CA ASN A 218 44.00 -13.35 -5.62
C ASN A 218 44.08 -11.81 -5.69
N MET A 219 43.58 -11.24 -6.79
CA MET A 219 43.53 -9.80 -7.00
C MET A 219 42.11 -9.26 -6.78
N PRO A 220 41.95 -7.97 -6.43
CA PRO A 220 40.64 -7.34 -6.29
C PRO A 220 39.68 -7.59 -7.47
N GLY A 221 40.19 -7.57 -8.71
CA GLY A 221 39.40 -7.84 -9.91
C GLY A 221 38.75 -9.23 -9.95
N GLU A 222 39.49 -10.28 -9.58
CA GLU A 222 38.95 -11.65 -9.48
C GLU A 222 37.89 -11.75 -8.38
N TYR A 223 38.19 -11.19 -7.20
CA TYR A 223 37.25 -11.20 -6.08
C TYR A 223 35.93 -10.54 -6.48
N LEU A 224 36.00 -9.37 -7.11
CA LEU A 224 34.81 -8.65 -7.55
C LEU A 224 34.05 -9.43 -8.62
N ALA A 225 34.73 -10.09 -9.58
CA ALA A 225 34.06 -10.91 -10.59
C ALA A 225 33.37 -12.16 -10.00
N ASN A 226 33.78 -12.66 -8.83
CA ASN A 226 33.15 -13.78 -8.14
C ASN A 226 32.00 -13.37 -7.19
N GLN A 227 31.90 -12.09 -6.84
CA GLN A 227 30.94 -11.60 -5.84
C GLN A 227 29.91 -10.63 -6.41
N TYR A 228 30.25 -9.98 -7.52
CA TYR A 228 29.45 -8.98 -8.21
C TYR A 228 29.40 -9.29 -9.70
N PHE A 229 28.37 -8.78 -10.36
CA PHE A 229 28.33 -8.78 -11.81
C PHE A 229 29.06 -7.55 -12.33
N LEU A 230 30.34 -7.71 -12.72
CA LEU A 230 31.05 -6.63 -13.39
C LEU A 230 30.26 -6.20 -14.64
N VAL A 231 30.16 -4.89 -14.90
CA VAL A 231 29.35 -4.38 -16.03
C VAL A 231 29.77 -5.04 -17.35
N ALA A 232 31.07 -5.31 -17.53
CA ALA A 232 31.59 -5.96 -18.73
C ALA A 232 31.15 -7.43 -18.90
N ALA A 233 30.50 -8.05 -17.92
CA ALA A 233 30.04 -9.44 -17.99
C ALA A 233 28.57 -9.58 -18.42
N ILE A 234 27.84 -8.48 -18.61
CA ILE A 234 26.39 -8.51 -18.86
C ILE A 234 26.06 -8.06 -20.28
N ASP A 235 25.11 -8.71 -20.93
CA ASP A 235 24.74 -8.43 -22.32
C ASP A 235 24.21 -7.02 -22.56
N THR A 236 23.31 -6.55 -21.70
CA THR A 236 22.57 -5.30 -21.88
C THR A 236 22.49 -4.51 -20.59
N ILE A 237 22.39 -3.19 -20.72
CA ILE A 237 22.24 -2.24 -19.62
C ILE A 237 21.04 -1.32 -19.89
N PRO A 238 20.41 -0.75 -18.85
CA PRO A 238 19.37 0.26 -19.02
C PRO A 238 19.86 1.45 -19.84
N SER A 239 19.00 1.96 -20.72
CA SER A 239 19.23 3.23 -21.39
C SER A 239 19.19 4.38 -20.37
N PRO A 240 20.19 5.29 -20.35
CA PRO A 240 20.17 6.45 -19.46
C PRO A 240 18.97 7.40 -19.66
N THR A 241 18.34 7.40 -20.83
CA THR A 241 17.19 8.25 -21.16
C THR A 241 15.85 7.53 -21.09
N ALA A 242 15.88 6.19 -21.06
CA ALA A 242 14.68 5.35 -20.97
C ALA A 242 15.03 4.08 -20.17
N PRO A 243 15.07 4.16 -18.83
CA PRO A 243 15.65 3.09 -17.99
C PRO A 243 14.90 1.74 -18.03
N THR A 244 13.71 1.69 -18.63
CA THR A 244 12.98 0.44 -18.93
C THR A 244 13.44 -0.24 -20.23
N SER A 245 14.15 0.49 -21.09
CA SER A 245 14.70 -0.01 -22.35
C SER A 245 16.14 -0.46 -22.15
N PHE A 246 16.39 -1.75 -22.31
CA PHE A 246 17.73 -2.34 -22.21
C PHE A 246 18.43 -2.30 -23.58
N ILE A 247 19.65 -1.75 -23.62
CA ILE A 247 20.46 -1.59 -24.83
C ILE A 247 21.70 -2.48 -24.76
N ALA A 248 22.23 -2.88 -25.92
CA ALA A 248 23.45 -3.67 -26.01
C ALA A 248 24.61 -3.00 -25.24
N ASN A 249 25.28 -3.77 -24.40
CA ASN A 249 26.39 -3.29 -23.62
C ASN A 249 27.66 -3.21 -24.48
N ALA A 250 28.05 -2.00 -24.86
CA ALA A 250 29.28 -1.77 -25.61
C ALA A 250 30.58 -2.20 -24.88
N LYS A 251 30.50 -2.46 -23.56
CA LYS A 251 31.63 -2.94 -22.74
C LYS A 251 31.62 -4.46 -22.53
N LEU A 252 30.66 -5.20 -23.12
CA LEU A 252 30.59 -6.64 -22.97
C LEU A 252 31.90 -7.31 -23.39
N ASN A 253 32.41 -8.16 -22.52
CA ASN A 253 33.54 -9.04 -22.74
C ASN A 253 33.06 -10.48 -22.57
N GLN A 254 32.92 -11.19 -23.70
CA GLN A 254 32.39 -12.55 -23.72
C GLN A 254 33.22 -13.50 -22.84
N SER A 255 34.56 -13.40 -22.88
CA SER A 255 35.43 -14.25 -22.06
C SER A 255 35.21 -14.07 -20.56
N LEU A 256 34.89 -12.84 -20.13
CA LEU A 256 34.55 -12.56 -18.74
C LEU A 256 33.18 -13.13 -18.37
N GLN A 257 32.17 -12.94 -19.22
CA GLN A 257 30.85 -13.50 -19.00
C GLN A 257 30.91 -15.03 -18.88
N ASP A 258 31.59 -15.69 -19.83
CA ASP A 258 31.81 -17.15 -19.82
C ASP A 258 32.54 -17.59 -18.55
N TRP A 259 33.53 -16.81 -18.10
CA TRP A 259 34.23 -17.08 -16.84
C TRP A 259 33.30 -16.97 -15.64
N VAL A 260 32.49 -15.93 -15.52
CA VAL A 260 31.54 -15.75 -14.39
C VAL A 260 30.50 -16.87 -14.38
N ALA A 261 30.01 -17.28 -15.55
CA ALA A 261 29.07 -18.40 -15.69
C ALA A 261 29.69 -19.74 -15.23
N ALA A 262 30.99 -19.92 -15.45
CA ALA A 262 31.72 -21.15 -15.09
C ALA A 262 32.40 -21.09 -13.70
N SER A 263 32.49 -19.91 -13.07
CA SER A 263 33.24 -19.73 -11.83
C SER A 263 32.41 -20.08 -10.59
N ALA A 264 33.07 -20.04 -9.43
CA ALA A 264 32.43 -20.11 -8.13
C ALA A 264 31.81 -18.75 -7.76
N HIS A 265 31.08 -18.13 -8.69
CA HIS A 265 30.29 -16.94 -8.39
C HIS A 265 29.29 -17.25 -7.26
N GLU A 266 28.96 -16.25 -6.45
CA GLU A 266 28.09 -16.41 -5.28
C GLU A 266 26.76 -17.13 -5.62
N LEU A 267 26.11 -16.74 -6.72
CA LEU A 267 24.86 -17.37 -7.17
C LEU A 267 25.04 -18.77 -7.79
N THR A 268 26.27 -19.20 -8.07
CA THR A 268 26.59 -20.59 -8.43
C THR A 268 26.71 -21.44 -7.18
N THR A 269 27.44 -20.95 -6.17
CA THR A 269 27.67 -21.68 -4.92
C THR A 269 26.43 -21.72 -4.04
N THR A 270 25.62 -20.67 -4.13
CA THR A 270 24.45 -20.44 -3.31
C THR A 270 23.31 -19.97 -4.23
N PRO A 271 22.66 -20.87 -4.99
CA PRO A 271 21.62 -20.45 -5.92
C PRO A 271 20.39 -19.90 -5.22
N VAL A 272 19.70 -18.95 -5.87
CA VAL A 272 18.41 -18.43 -5.40
C VAL A 272 17.41 -19.59 -5.31
N PRO A 273 16.79 -19.83 -4.14
CA PRO A 273 15.85 -20.94 -3.98
C PRO A 273 14.60 -20.74 -4.84
N ALA A 274 13.95 -21.85 -5.20
CA ALA A 274 12.63 -21.80 -5.82
C ALA A 274 11.62 -21.23 -4.80
N PHE A 275 10.67 -20.44 -5.28
CA PHE A 275 9.69 -19.82 -4.40
C PHE A 275 8.91 -20.90 -3.61
N GLY A 276 8.89 -20.76 -2.28
CA GLY A 276 8.19 -21.69 -1.40
C GLY A 276 8.86 -23.05 -1.23
N SER A 277 10.12 -23.22 -1.64
CA SER A 277 10.83 -24.50 -1.45
C SER A 277 11.45 -24.68 -0.06
N VAL A 278 11.65 -23.60 0.71
CA VAL A 278 12.38 -23.65 1.99
C VAL A 278 11.42 -23.70 3.17
N LYS A 279 10.59 -22.68 3.35
CA LYS A 279 9.56 -22.59 4.40
C LYS A 279 8.24 -22.20 3.75
N PRO A 280 7.45 -23.17 3.25
CA PRO A 280 6.31 -22.92 2.36
C PRO A 280 5.20 -22.02 2.93
N SER A 281 5.10 -21.92 4.26
CA SER A 281 4.17 -21.04 4.97
C SER A 281 4.83 -19.80 5.59
N GLY A 282 6.15 -19.69 5.47
CA GLY A 282 6.96 -18.66 6.11
C GLY A 282 7.25 -18.95 7.59
N ILE A 283 7.61 -17.89 8.30
CA ILE A 283 7.93 -17.92 9.73
C ILE A 283 7.06 -16.94 10.50
N VAL A 284 6.94 -17.19 11.80
CA VAL A 284 6.25 -16.32 12.75
C VAL A 284 7.01 -14.98 12.86
N PRO A 285 6.33 -13.84 12.66
CA PRO A 285 6.91 -12.52 12.85
C PRO A 285 7.54 -12.31 14.22
N VAL A 286 8.54 -11.43 14.28
CA VAL A 286 9.07 -10.96 15.56
C VAL A 286 8.14 -9.85 16.06
N ARG A 287 7.68 -10.01 17.31
CA ARG A 287 6.85 -9.03 18.01
C ARG A 287 7.71 -8.23 18.99
N VAL A 288 7.42 -6.93 19.16
CA VAL A 288 8.02 -6.09 20.20
C VAL A 288 7.67 -6.66 21.57
N ASP A 289 8.64 -6.69 22.48
CA ASP A 289 8.38 -7.07 23.87
C ASP A 289 7.76 -5.90 24.64
N ILE A 290 6.49 -6.03 25.01
CA ILE A 290 5.81 -5.03 25.83
C ILE A 290 6.34 -5.13 27.26
N ALA A 291 7.12 -4.14 27.68
CA ALA A 291 7.62 -4.06 29.04
C ALA A 291 6.49 -3.81 30.06
N GLY A 292 6.61 -4.39 31.26
CA GLY A 292 5.70 -4.15 32.38
C GLY A 292 4.51 -5.12 32.43
N SER A 293 3.30 -4.60 32.67
CA SER A 293 2.07 -5.39 32.84
C SER A 293 1.13 -5.37 31.62
N GLY A 294 1.58 -4.82 30.48
CA GLY A 294 0.81 -4.79 29.24
C GLY A 294 0.87 -6.12 28.49
N THR A 295 -0.16 -6.42 27.72
CA THR A 295 -0.22 -7.59 26.84
C THR A 295 -0.88 -7.21 25.52
N TYR A 296 -0.55 -7.93 24.46
CA TYR A 296 -1.30 -7.91 23.20
C TYR A 296 -2.70 -8.52 23.38
N SER A 297 -3.54 -8.43 22.35
CA SER A 297 -4.92 -8.95 22.35
C SER A 297 -5.02 -10.45 22.65
N ASP A 298 -3.94 -11.20 22.44
CA ASP A 298 -3.82 -12.63 22.75
C ASP A 298 -3.34 -12.94 24.18
N GLY A 299 -3.11 -11.91 25.00
CA GLY A 299 -2.63 -12.02 26.38
C GLY A 299 -1.13 -12.29 26.51
N ARG A 300 -0.34 -12.16 25.43
CA ARG A 300 1.12 -12.37 25.42
C ARG A 300 1.86 -11.03 25.43
N THR A 301 3.17 -11.05 25.71
CA THR A 301 4.02 -9.84 25.73
C THR A 301 4.99 -9.75 24.57
N SER A 302 5.39 -10.87 23.97
CA SER A 302 6.37 -10.94 22.86
C SER A 302 6.26 -12.21 21.98
N THR A 303 5.34 -13.12 22.32
CA THR A 303 5.09 -14.37 21.58
C THR A 303 3.63 -14.42 21.14
N TYR A 304 3.27 -15.44 20.36
CA TYR A 304 1.91 -15.69 19.91
C TYR A 304 1.34 -16.94 20.57
N ILE A 305 0.05 -17.19 20.39
CA ILE A 305 -0.61 -18.43 20.82
C ILE A 305 -1.50 -18.98 19.70
N ASP A 306 -1.34 -20.26 19.37
CA ASP A 306 -2.22 -20.93 18.39
C ASP A 306 -3.54 -21.37 19.03
N ASN A 307 -4.53 -21.77 18.22
CA ASN A 307 -5.83 -22.23 18.72
C ASN A 307 -5.84 -23.69 19.19
N GLY A 308 -4.67 -24.35 19.21
CA GLY A 308 -4.41 -25.54 20.03
C GLY A 308 -3.92 -25.22 21.44
N GLY A 309 -3.74 -23.93 21.78
CA GLY A 309 -3.24 -23.46 23.07
C GLY A 309 -1.72 -23.47 23.23
N ASN A 310 -0.98 -23.68 22.14
CA ASN A 310 0.48 -23.73 22.16
C ASN A 310 1.06 -22.32 22.02
N VAL A 311 2.12 -22.06 22.79
CA VAL A 311 2.91 -20.83 22.66
C VAL A 311 3.79 -20.94 21.42
N ILE A 312 3.70 -19.94 20.55
CA ILE A 312 4.45 -19.89 19.31
C ILE A 312 5.45 -18.73 19.37
N ALA A 313 6.74 -19.05 19.38
CA ALA A 313 7.82 -18.05 19.42
C ALA A 313 8.17 -17.53 18.02
N ALA A 314 8.74 -16.33 17.96
CA ALA A 314 9.23 -15.75 16.70
C ALA A 314 10.25 -16.65 15.99
N GLY A 315 10.24 -16.67 14.66
CA GLY A 315 11.12 -17.50 13.84
C GLY A 315 10.71 -18.97 13.71
N THR A 316 9.69 -19.43 14.47
CA THR A 316 9.06 -20.73 14.27
C THR A 316 8.53 -20.83 12.84
N THR A 317 8.73 -21.97 12.17
CA THR A 317 8.18 -22.22 10.83
C THR A 317 6.69 -22.50 10.95
N LEU A 318 5.90 -21.72 10.22
CA LEU A 318 4.44 -21.79 10.25
C LEU A 318 3.91 -23.05 9.57
N SER A 319 2.74 -23.48 10.02
CA SER A 319 1.91 -24.51 9.42
C SER A 319 1.16 -23.96 8.20
N GLU A 320 0.59 -24.84 7.40
CA GLU A 320 -0.15 -24.51 6.17
C GLU A 320 -1.37 -23.61 6.43
N ARG A 321 -2.11 -23.85 7.52
CA ARG A 321 -3.25 -23.03 7.97
C ARG A 321 -2.91 -21.55 8.13
N ASN A 322 -1.65 -21.24 8.40
CA ASN A 322 -1.16 -19.87 8.63
C ASN A 322 -0.46 -19.29 7.41
N LYS A 323 -0.49 -19.98 6.25
CA LYS A 323 0.31 -19.65 5.07
C LYS A 323 -0.01 -18.28 4.48
N VAL A 324 -1.29 -17.95 4.33
CA VAL A 324 -1.75 -16.69 3.74
C VAL A 324 -2.38 -15.84 4.83
N ALA A 325 -1.96 -14.59 4.97
CA ALA A 325 -2.63 -13.64 5.87
C ALA A 325 -4.03 -13.32 5.32
N GLY A 326 -5.02 -13.21 6.20
CA GLY A 326 -6.40 -12.92 5.85
C GLY A 326 -7.23 -14.11 5.37
N ASP A 327 -6.65 -15.30 5.23
CA ASP A 327 -7.38 -16.55 4.91
C ASP A 327 -8.02 -17.10 6.19
N PHE A 328 -9.22 -16.62 6.51
CA PHE A 328 -10.00 -17.08 7.65
C PHE A 328 -10.96 -18.21 7.26
N ASN A 329 -11.42 -18.26 6.01
CA ASN A 329 -12.29 -19.30 5.47
C ASN A 329 -11.47 -20.44 4.85
N TYR A 330 -10.73 -21.15 5.69
CA TYR A 330 -9.79 -22.18 5.26
C TYR A 330 -10.46 -23.52 4.95
N THR A 331 -11.29 -23.60 3.91
CA THR A 331 -12.03 -24.82 3.54
C THR A 331 -12.09 -25.08 2.04
N GLY A 332 -12.08 -26.34 1.62
CA GLY A 332 -12.32 -26.74 0.23
C GLY A 332 -11.50 -25.95 -0.81
N SER A 333 -12.20 -25.29 -1.73
CA SER A 333 -11.62 -24.44 -2.77
C SER A 333 -11.19 -23.05 -2.29
N GLU A 334 -11.54 -22.65 -1.07
CA GLU A 334 -11.20 -21.34 -0.49
C GLU A 334 -9.85 -21.33 0.21
N LYS A 335 -9.25 -22.50 0.46
CA LYS A 335 -7.89 -22.58 1.03
C LYS A 335 -6.87 -21.76 0.22
N HIS A 336 -6.03 -21.03 0.94
CA HIS A 336 -4.98 -20.15 0.44
C HIS A 336 -5.48 -18.96 -0.39
N LYS A 337 -6.71 -18.52 -0.15
CA LYS A 337 -7.27 -17.33 -0.77
C LYS A 337 -7.63 -16.34 0.31
N ARG A 338 -7.21 -15.09 0.11
CA ARG A 338 -7.69 -13.93 0.86
C ARG A 338 -8.70 -13.20 -0.04
N ASN A 339 -9.97 -13.20 0.35
CA ASN A 339 -11.05 -12.57 -0.39
C ASN A 339 -12.24 -12.25 0.53
N MET A 340 -13.30 -11.62 0.01
CA MET A 340 -14.47 -11.24 0.80
C MET A 340 -15.25 -12.41 1.46
N ASN A 341 -15.00 -13.66 1.10
CA ASN A 341 -15.58 -14.83 1.75
C ASN A 341 -14.96 -15.11 3.13
N ASP A 342 -13.80 -14.51 3.43
CA ASP A 342 -13.14 -14.61 4.73
C ASP A 342 -13.83 -13.80 5.82
N ILE A 343 -14.57 -12.74 5.44
CA ILE A 343 -15.09 -11.72 6.36
C ILE A 343 -15.93 -12.33 7.49
N ALA A 344 -16.82 -13.28 7.19
CA ALA A 344 -17.67 -13.89 8.20
C ALA A 344 -16.85 -14.62 9.28
N LYS A 345 -15.80 -15.34 8.86
CA LYS A 345 -14.90 -16.07 9.77
C LYS A 345 -13.89 -15.17 10.45
N MET A 346 -13.46 -14.09 9.79
CA MET A 346 -12.62 -13.05 10.39
C MET A 346 -13.35 -12.33 11.54
N VAL A 347 -14.62 -11.94 11.35
CA VAL A 347 -15.42 -11.29 12.40
C VAL A 347 -15.75 -12.24 13.55
N GLU A 348 -15.97 -13.53 13.26
CA GLU A 348 -16.06 -14.56 14.31
C GLU A 348 -14.74 -14.63 15.12
N ALA A 349 -13.61 -14.65 14.42
CA ALA A 349 -12.29 -14.75 15.00
C ALA A 349 -11.93 -13.53 15.85
N VAL A 350 -12.10 -12.30 15.37
CA VAL A 350 -11.70 -11.09 16.11
C VAL A 350 -12.49 -10.92 17.41
N LYS A 351 -13.76 -11.34 17.44
CA LYS A 351 -14.61 -11.27 18.64
C LYS A 351 -14.17 -12.25 19.71
N ASN A 352 -13.73 -13.45 19.32
CA ASN A 352 -13.28 -14.47 20.25
C ASN A 352 -12.08 -15.27 19.69
N PRO A 353 -10.88 -14.69 19.60
CA PRO A 353 -9.75 -15.28 18.86
C PRO A 353 -9.37 -16.68 19.32
N ARG A 354 -9.49 -16.93 20.63
CA ARG A 354 -9.11 -18.20 21.27
C ARG A 354 -10.11 -19.33 21.10
N THR A 355 -11.37 -19.00 20.82
CA THR A 355 -12.42 -20.01 20.59
C THR A 355 -12.62 -20.33 19.11
N PHE A 356 -12.25 -19.40 18.24
CA PHE A 356 -12.27 -19.61 16.80
C PHE A 356 -11.46 -20.86 16.43
N GLU A 357 -12.04 -21.82 15.73
CA GLU A 357 -11.33 -23.06 15.35
C GLU A 357 -10.57 -23.75 16.51
N GLN A 358 -11.07 -23.65 17.75
CA GLN A 358 -10.37 -24.20 18.92
C GLN A 358 -10.14 -25.72 18.75
N ASN A 359 -8.88 -26.14 18.88
CA ASN A 359 -8.42 -27.52 18.68
C ASN A 359 -8.73 -28.12 17.29
N VAL A 360 -9.04 -27.30 16.28
CA VAL A 360 -9.22 -27.77 14.90
C VAL A 360 -7.85 -27.89 14.24
N ASN A 361 -7.41 -29.13 14.03
CA ASN A 361 -6.21 -29.44 13.26
C ASN A 361 -6.61 -29.75 11.81
N HIS A 362 -6.14 -28.94 10.87
CA HIS A 362 -6.52 -29.04 9.45
C HIS A 362 -5.75 -30.10 8.65
N GLY A 363 -4.74 -30.74 9.25
CA GLY A 363 -4.02 -31.87 8.66
C GLY A 363 -3.00 -31.52 7.57
N GLY A 364 -2.67 -30.24 7.38
CA GLY A 364 -1.68 -29.76 6.42
C GLY A 364 -0.21 -29.89 6.87
N TYR A 365 0.69 -29.25 6.15
CA TYR A 365 2.09 -29.10 6.57
C TYR A 365 2.19 -28.39 7.93
N TYR A 366 2.84 -28.98 8.93
CA TYR A 366 2.90 -28.40 10.29
C TYR A 366 4.10 -27.47 10.54
N GLY A 367 5.03 -27.35 9.60
CA GLY A 367 6.27 -26.62 9.85
C GLY A 367 6.99 -27.16 11.07
N THR A 368 7.26 -26.27 12.03
CA THR A 368 7.79 -26.62 13.35
C THR A 368 6.76 -26.43 14.47
N GLN A 369 5.48 -26.24 14.13
CA GLN A 369 4.39 -26.16 15.10
C GLN A 369 3.93 -27.56 15.55
N VAL A 370 3.18 -27.62 16.64
CA VAL A 370 2.66 -28.89 17.22
C VAL A 370 1.55 -29.51 16.35
N GLY A 371 0.83 -28.70 15.57
CA GLY A 371 -0.20 -29.12 14.63
C GLY A 371 -0.59 -27.98 13.68
N ASP A 372 -1.51 -28.25 12.75
CA ASP A 372 -2.00 -27.27 11.76
C ASP A 372 -3.14 -26.44 12.36
N TYR A 373 -2.81 -25.71 13.42
CA TYR A 373 -3.72 -24.82 14.13
C TYR A 373 -3.53 -23.39 13.64
N VAL A 374 -4.62 -22.65 13.55
CA VAL A 374 -4.58 -21.22 13.22
C VAL A 374 -3.95 -20.42 14.37
N VAL A 375 -3.19 -19.39 14.00
CA VAL A 375 -2.70 -18.33 14.88
C VAL A 375 -3.38 -17.03 14.41
N PRO A 376 -4.57 -16.69 14.96
CA PRO A 376 -5.37 -15.53 14.54
C PRO A 376 -4.56 -14.24 14.44
N GLU A 377 -3.70 -13.96 15.41
CA GLU A 377 -2.89 -12.75 15.47
C GLU A 377 -1.71 -12.74 14.47
N VAL A 378 -1.41 -13.86 13.80
CA VAL A 378 -0.41 -13.89 12.71
C VAL A 378 -1.10 -13.75 11.35
N ILE A 379 -2.30 -14.30 11.19
CA ILE A 379 -3.03 -14.18 9.92
C ILE A 379 -3.90 -12.92 9.85
N GLY A 380 -4.22 -12.31 11.00
CA GLY A 380 -5.17 -11.22 11.12
C GLY A 380 -4.58 -9.86 11.49
N ASP A 381 -3.31 -9.77 11.89
CA ASP A 381 -2.61 -8.51 12.16
C ASP A 381 -2.15 -7.89 10.84
N PHE A 382 -2.96 -6.99 10.27
CA PHE A 382 -2.75 -6.41 8.94
C PHE A 382 -2.01 -5.08 8.99
N ASP A 383 -2.23 -4.28 10.04
CA ASP A 383 -1.53 -3.01 10.25
C ASP A 383 -0.16 -3.19 10.93
N GLY A 384 0.11 -4.40 11.44
CA GLY A 384 1.37 -4.78 12.05
C GLY A 384 1.54 -4.26 13.49
N ASP A 385 0.47 -3.77 14.14
CA ASP A 385 0.54 -3.25 15.50
C ASP A 385 0.74 -4.35 16.56
N GLY A 386 0.71 -5.62 16.14
CA GLY A 386 0.90 -6.79 16.97
C GLY A 386 -0.39 -7.38 17.53
N ASN A 387 -1.54 -6.75 17.32
CA ASN A 387 -2.85 -7.19 17.77
C ASN A 387 -3.72 -7.65 16.59
N PHE A 388 -4.79 -8.35 16.91
CA PHE A 388 -5.88 -8.62 15.97
C PHE A 388 -7.18 -8.06 16.55
N VAL A 389 -7.58 -6.89 16.07
CA VAL A 389 -8.64 -6.04 16.63
C VAL A 389 -9.51 -5.42 15.52
N ALA A 390 -10.43 -4.52 15.88
CA ALA A 390 -11.32 -3.87 14.93
C ALA A 390 -10.58 -3.06 13.84
N ALA A 391 -9.38 -2.55 14.13
CA ALA A 391 -8.54 -1.87 13.15
C ALA A 391 -8.15 -2.79 11.98
N ASP A 392 -7.84 -4.06 12.26
CA ASP A 392 -7.55 -5.05 11.23
C ASP A 392 -8.77 -5.39 10.38
N VAL A 393 -9.95 -5.52 11.00
CA VAL A 393 -11.20 -5.73 10.26
C VAL A 393 -11.49 -4.54 9.34
N ARG A 394 -11.18 -3.32 9.79
CA ARG A 394 -11.26 -2.11 8.96
C ARG A 394 -10.27 -2.17 7.79
N TYR A 395 -9.02 -2.51 8.07
CA TYR A 395 -7.98 -2.67 7.04
C TYR A 395 -8.42 -3.69 5.99
N PHE A 396 -8.97 -4.81 6.42
CA PHE A 396 -9.46 -5.85 5.51
C PHE A 396 -10.63 -5.34 4.65
N ALA A 397 -11.65 -4.71 5.25
CA ALA A 397 -12.81 -4.22 4.52
C ALA A 397 -12.43 -3.14 3.48
N ASP A 398 -11.44 -2.31 3.80
CA ASP A 398 -11.00 -1.20 2.95
C ASP A 398 -10.00 -1.64 1.86
N GLY A 399 -9.20 -2.66 2.14
CA GLY A 399 -8.03 -2.99 1.32
C GLY A 399 -7.91 -4.44 0.87
N LEU A 400 -8.50 -5.40 1.57
CA LEU A 400 -8.33 -6.83 1.31
C LEU A 400 -9.62 -7.56 0.92
N ALA A 401 -10.76 -6.86 0.90
CA ALA A 401 -12.06 -7.38 0.50
C ALA A 401 -12.16 -7.57 -1.03
N ILE A 402 -11.30 -8.43 -1.56
CA ILE A 402 -11.27 -8.77 -2.98
C ILE A 402 -12.49 -9.64 -3.30
N ASP A 403 -13.25 -9.23 -4.31
CA ASP A 403 -14.33 -10.04 -4.85
C ASP A 403 -13.75 -11.27 -5.54
N SER A 404 -14.20 -12.44 -5.08
CA SER A 404 -13.79 -13.74 -5.60
C SER A 404 -14.12 -13.95 -7.08
N VAL A 405 -15.07 -13.19 -7.65
CA VAL A 405 -15.48 -13.29 -9.04
C VAL A 405 -14.67 -12.37 -9.94
N SER A 406 -14.63 -11.07 -9.64
CA SER A 406 -13.91 -10.08 -10.46
C SER A 406 -12.40 -10.03 -10.19
N GLY A 407 -11.94 -10.51 -9.02
CA GLY A 407 -10.56 -10.39 -8.58
C GLY A 407 -10.14 -8.95 -8.22
N LYS A 408 -11.12 -8.07 -8.02
CA LYS A 408 -10.95 -6.66 -7.70
C LYS A 408 -11.49 -6.35 -6.31
N LEU A 409 -10.94 -5.32 -5.67
CA LEU A 409 -11.46 -4.78 -4.43
C LEU A 409 -12.90 -4.30 -4.63
N ASN A 410 -13.76 -4.62 -3.67
CA ASN A 410 -15.08 -4.01 -3.56
C ASN A 410 -15.30 -3.60 -2.10
N ARG A 411 -15.00 -2.33 -1.79
CA ARG A 411 -15.12 -1.78 -0.43
C ARG A 411 -16.58 -1.77 0.01
N SER A 412 -17.48 -1.32 -0.85
CA SER A 412 -18.91 -1.23 -0.57
C SER A 412 -19.48 -2.55 -0.01
N GLU A 413 -19.25 -3.65 -0.74
CA GLU A 413 -19.67 -4.98 -0.33
C GLU A 413 -18.85 -5.50 0.86
N GLY A 414 -17.55 -5.20 0.93
CA GLY A 414 -16.67 -5.57 2.04
C GLY A 414 -17.19 -5.06 3.40
N PHE A 415 -17.50 -3.76 3.49
CA PHE A 415 -18.06 -3.17 4.70
C PHE A 415 -19.47 -3.70 5.02
N ALA A 416 -20.32 -3.88 4.01
CA ALA A 416 -21.66 -4.44 4.22
C ALA A 416 -21.58 -5.87 4.82
N ARG A 417 -20.64 -6.69 4.33
CA ARG A 417 -20.40 -8.04 4.87
C ARG A 417 -19.85 -8.03 6.28
N VAL A 418 -19.01 -7.06 6.65
CA VAL A 418 -18.54 -6.91 8.03
C VAL A 418 -19.72 -6.67 8.96
N ASP A 419 -20.62 -5.75 8.61
CA ASP A 419 -21.81 -5.48 9.43
C ASP A 419 -22.76 -6.69 9.48
N GLN A 420 -22.97 -7.38 8.36
CA GLN A 420 -23.76 -8.61 8.32
C GLN A 420 -23.17 -9.70 9.23
N ALA A 421 -21.85 -9.88 9.21
CA ALA A 421 -21.15 -10.83 10.07
C ALA A 421 -21.20 -10.42 11.54
N ASP A 422 -21.07 -9.12 11.83
CA ASP A 422 -21.26 -8.57 13.18
C ASP A 422 -22.65 -8.91 13.71
N LYS A 423 -23.69 -8.65 12.90
CA LYS A 423 -25.08 -8.96 13.23
C LYS A 423 -25.30 -10.45 13.46
N ALA A 424 -24.77 -11.29 12.58
CA ALA A 424 -24.88 -12.75 12.67
C ALA A 424 -24.19 -13.31 13.94
N THR A 425 -23.18 -12.62 14.44
CA THR A 425 -22.46 -12.96 15.67
C THR A 425 -22.95 -12.18 16.90
N GLY A 426 -24.19 -11.66 16.85
CA GLY A 426 -24.88 -11.05 18.00
C GLY A 426 -24.62 -9.56 18.22
N GLY A 427 -23.95 -8.88 17.27
CA GLY A 427 -23.73 -7.44 17.29
C GLY A 427 -24.93 -6.62 16.82
N THR A 428 -24.70 -5.33 16.62
CA THR A 428 -25.75 -4.38 16.21
C THR A 428 -25.99 -4.40 14.70
N GLY A 429 -25.00 -4.84 13.90
CA GLY A 429 -24.93 -4.61 12.46
C GLY A 429 -24.33 -3.25 12.11
N ASN A 430 -23.61 -2.64 13.06
CA ASN A 430 -22.76 -1.46 12.91
C ASN A 430 -21.46 -1.78 13.64
N TYR A 431 -20.61 -2.58 13.00
CA TYR A 431 -19.45 -3.20 13.66
C TYR A 431 -18.49 -2.14 14.23
N PHE A 432 -18.29 -1.04 13.50
CA PHE A 432 -17.37 0.04 13.88
C PHE A 432 -17.99 1.09 14.81
N GLY A 433 -19.28 0.97 15.13
CA GLY A 433 -19.98 1.95 15.97
C GLY A 433 -20.06 3.35 15.34
N THR A 434 -20.06 3.43 14.01
CA THR A 434 -20.08 4.70 13.28
C THR A 434 -21.37 5.46 13.52
N THR A 435 -21.27 6.78 13.65
CA THR A 435 -22.41 7.71 13.75
C THR A 435 -22.43 8.67 12.58
N LEU A 436 -23.59 9.30 12.32
CA LEU A 436 -23.80 10.22 11.20
C LEU A 436 -24.05 11.64 11.72
N ALA A 437 -23.39 12.63 11.13
CA ALA A 437 -23.50 14.03 11.57
C ALA A 437 -24.94 14.58 11.52
N THR A 438 -25.74 14.12 10.57
CA THR A 438 -27.16 14.49 10.40
C THR A 438 -28.08 13.97 11.51
N GLY A 439 -27.56 13.19 12.45
CA GLY A 439 -28.36 12.51 13.47
C GLY A 439 -29.18 11.34 12.94
N ARG A 440 -29.07 11.02 11.64
CA ARG A 440 -29.65 9.81 11.05
C ARG A 440 -29.10 8.58 11.76
N VAL A 441 -29.99 7.64 12.05
CA VAL A 441 -29.61 6.35 12.65
C VAL A 441 -28.87 5.52 11.61
N TYR A 442 -27.72 4.98 11.99
CA TYR A 442 -26.97 4.04 11.17
C TYR A 442 -27.83 2.82 10.81
N GLU A 443 -27.97 2.51 9.52
CA GLU A 443 -28.74 1.36 9.06
C GLU A 443 -27.93 0.07 9.23
N PRO A 444 -28.42 -0.92 10.00
CA PRO A 444 -27.68 -2.16 10.20
C PRO A 444 -27.42 -2.92 8.88
N ASN A 445 -26.25 -3.54 8.74
CA ASN A 445 -25.82 -4.33 7.57
C ASN A 445 -25.52 -3.51 6.31
N SER A 446 -25.53 -2.18 6.40
CA SER A 446 -25.37 -1.29 5.25
C SER A 446 -23.91 -1.05 4.85
N GLY A 447 -22.96 -1.23 5.78
CA GLY A 447 -21.56 -0.92 5.53
C GLY A 447 -21.25 0.57 5.42
N TRP A 448 -22.13 1.46 5.90
CA TRP A 448 -21.95 2.92 5.83
C TRP A 448 -20.67 3.42 6.50
N SER A 449 -20.05 2.66 7.40
CA SER A 449 -18.72 2.97 7.96
C SER A 449 -17.63 3.15 6.90
N LYS A 450 -17.83 2.67 5.66
CA LYS A 450 -16.90 2.91 4.53
C LYS A 450 -16.67 4.39 4.22
N ALA A 451 -17.63 5.26 4.57
CA ALA A 451 -17.60 6.69 4.33
C ALA A 451 -16.87 7.50 5.43
N ASP A 452 -16.51 6.87 6.56
CA ASP A 452 -15.70 7.50 7.61
C ASP A 452 -14.21 7.34 7.25
N ILE A 453 -13.70 8.24 6.41
CA ILE A 453 -12.39 8.16 5.75
C ILE A 453 -11.46 9.32 6.12
N ALA A 454 -12.00 10.40 6.68
CA ALA A 454 -11.21 11.55 7.12
C ALA A 454 -10.75 11.35 8.57
N GLY A 455 -9.65 10.60 8.72
CA GLY A 455 -8.92 10.47 9.98
C GLY A 455 -8.07 11.69 10.35
N ALA A 456 -7.46 11.65 11.55
CA ALA A 456 -6.64 12.74 12.07
C ALA A 456 -5.23 12.86 11.44
N ASP A 457 -4.78 11.85 10.68
CA ASP A 457 -3.35 11.71 10.31
C ASP A 457 -3.08 12.06 8.85
N ALA A 458 -2.50 13.23 8.61
CA ALA A 458 -2.22 13.76 7.27
C ALA A 458 -0.96 13.16 6.61
N ASN A 459 -0.32 12.16 7.24
CA ASN A 459 1.03 11.69 6.89
C ASN A 459 1.09 10.29 6.25
N VAL A 460 -0.05 9.66 5.98
CA VAL A 460 -0.11 8.36 5.31
C VAL A 460 -0.32 8.57 3.81
N THR A 461 0.28 7.73 2.95
CA THR A 461 -0.15 7.69 1.54
C THR A 461 -1.67 7.43 1.50
N PRO A 462 -2.45 8.25 0.76
CA PRO A 462 -3.88 8.02 0.62
C PRO A 462 -4.19 6.57 0.25
N GLY A 463 -5.10 5.95 0.98
CA GLY A 463 -5.48 4.55 0.81
C GLY A 463 -4.56 3.49 1.46
N ALA A 464 -3.34 3.79 1.91
CA ALA A 464 -2.44 2.75 2.42
C ALA A 464 -2.75 2.29 3.87
N ASN A 465 -3.26 3.17 4.71
CA ASN A 465 -3.74 2.83 6.06
C ASN A 465 -5.04 3.61 6.35
N PRO A 466 -6.23 2.99 6.24
CA PRO A 466 -7.49 3.69 6.41
C PRO A 466 -7.63 4.21 7.84
N VAL A 467 -7.79 5.53 8.00
CA VAL A 467 -7.97 6.14 9.32
C VAL A 467 -9.40 6.68 9.43
N ALA A 468 -10.08 6.28 10.48
CA ALA A 468 -11.47 6.62 10.78
C ALA A 468 -11.53 7.41 12.08
N ASN A 469 -12.54 8.28 12.24
CA ASN A 469 -12.76 9.02 13.48
C ASN A 469 -14.05 8.62 14.22
N GLY A 470 -14.84 7.71 13.67
CA GLY A 470 -16.09 7.18 14.21
C GLY A 470 -17.34 7.95 13.75
N VAL A 471 -17.21 8.99 12.94
CA VAL A 471 -18.32 9.86 12.52
C VAL A 471 -18.20 10.23 11.05
N VAL A 472 -19.21 9.88 10.24
CA VAL A 472 -19.34 10.41 8.87
C VAL A 472 -19.86 11.84 8.94
N ASN A 473 -19.07 12.80 8.47
CA ASN A 473 -19.35 14.23 8.55
C ASN A 473 -18.73 15.04 7.40
N ALA A 474 -18.79 16.37 7.50
CA ALA A 474 -18.28 17.29 6.48
C ALA A 474 -16.80 17.08 6.11
N LYS A 475 -15.97 16.59 7.06
CA LYS A 475 -14.56 16.31 6.80
C LYS A 475 -14.35 15.17 5.80
N ASP A 476 -15.24 14.17 5.81
CA ASP A 476 -15.19 13.05 4.88
C ASP A 476 -15.51 13.54 3.46
N ILE A 477 -16.55 14.38 3.33
CA ILE A 477 -16.90 15.05 2.07
C ILE A 477 -15.75 15.93 1.57
N ASP A 478 -15.15 16.73 2.47
CA ASP A 478 -13.99 17.59 2.15
C ASP A 478 -12.80 16.77 1.63
N TRP A 479 -12.57 15.58 2.18
CA TRP A 479 -11.50 14.68 1.74
C TRP A 479 -11.76 14.18 0.32
N MET A 480 -12.98 13.74 0.01
CA MET A 480 -13.35 13.29 -1.34
C MET A 480 -13.19 14.41 -2.37
N TYR A 481 -13.67 15.63 -2.06
CA TYR A 481 -13.44 16.78 -2.94
C TYR A 481 -11.96 17.14 -3.08
N LYS A 482 -11.17 17.00 -2.02
CA LYS A 482 -9.72 17.19 -2.10
C LYS A 482 -9.09 16.16 -3.04
N VAL A 483 -9.53 14.91 -3.03
CA VAL A 483 -9.05 13.87 -3.95
C VAL A 483 -9.42 14.21 -5.39
N LEU A 484 -10.69 14.49 -5.67
CA LEU A 484 -11.17 14.83 -7.02
C LEU A 484 -10.55 16.11 -7.59
N ARG A 485 -10.23 17.12 -6.76
CA ARG A 485 -9.48 18.31 -7.20
C ARG A 485 -8.05 18.02 -7.65
N GLY A 486 -7.51 16.84 -7.36
CA GLY A 486 -6.08 16.58 -7.46
C GLY A 486 -5.29 17.17 -6.29
N GLY A 487 -5.92 17.38 -5.12
CA GLY A 487 -5.28 17.88 -3.91
C GLY A 487 -4.13 17.00 -3.42
N VAL A 488 -4.15 15.69 -3.71
CA VAL A 488 -3.03 14.76 -3.46
C VAL A 488 -1.81 15.12 -4.34
N LYS A 489 -2.03 15.49 -5.62
CA LYS A 489 -1.00 15.98 -6.56
C LYS A 489 -0.27 17.21 -6.02
N THR A 490 -1.03 18.06 -5.33
CA THR A 490 -0.61 19.40 -4.91
C THR A 490 0.23 19.37 -3.64
N ALA A 491 -0.14 18.53 -2.67
CA ALA A 491 0.68 18.25 -1.50
C ALA A 491 2.01 17.56 -1.87
N ALA A 492 1.98 16.69 -2.88
CA ALA A 492 3.17 15.98 -3.36
C ALA A 492 4.15 16.88 -4.15
N LEU A 493 3.67 17.90 -4.86
CA LEU A 493 4.47 18.74 -5.77
C LEU A 493 4.64 20.21 -5.33
N GLY A 494 4.00 20.64 -4.23
CA GLY A 494 4.07 22.02 -3.75
C GLY A 494 3.52 23.07 -4.72
N GLN A 495 2.59 22.67 -5.59
CA GLN A 495 2.00 23.54 -6.61
C GLN A 495 0.70 24.20 -6.09
N THR A 496 0.16 25.16 -6.82
CA THR A 496 -1.21 25.67 -6.61
C THR A 496 -2.12 24.99 -7.63
N LEU A 497 -3.29 24.52 -7.20
CA LEU A 497 -4.23 23.80 -8.05
C LEU A 497 -4.69 24.67 -9.23
N PRO A 498 -4.72 24.15 -10.47
CA PRO A 498 -5.60 24.69 -11.49
C PRO A 498 -7.03 24.59 -10.96
N ILE A 499 -7.76 25.70 -10.94
CA ILE A 499 -9.16 25.73 -10.53
C ILE A 499 -9.94 24.89 -11.54
N ASN A 500 -10.46 23.74 -11.12
CA ASN A 500 -11.55 23.08 -11.84
C ASN A 500 -12.86 23.60 -11.22
N PRO A 501 -13.59 24.50 -11.89
CA PRO A 501 -14.86 25.02 -11.38
C PRO A 501 -15.96 23.95 -11.31
N ASN A 502 -15.72 22.75 -11.83
CA ASN A 502 -16.64 21.62 -11.74
C ASN A 502 -15.89 20.34 -11.30
N VAL A 503 -15.50 20.27 -10.04
CA VAL A 503 -14.79 19.12 -9.45
C VAL A 503 -15.56 17.82 -9.60
N ARG A 504 -16.90 17.89 -9.54
CA ARG A 504 -17.81 16.75 -9.75
C ARG A 504 -17.79 16.19 -11.16
N SER A 505 -17.18 16.87 -12.15
CA SER A 505 -16.99 16.31 -13.49
C SER A 505 -15.70 15.48 -13.64
N ASN A 506 -14.85 15.47 -12.61
CA ASN A 506 -13.64 14.65 -12.61
C ASN A 506 -13.99 13.19 -12.32
N VAL A 507 -13.33 12.30 -13.05
CA VAL A 507 -13.37 10.85 -12.83
C VAL A 507 -11.92 10.40 -12.72
N LEU A 508 -11.55 9.78 -11.59
CA LEU A 508 -10.25 9.17 -11.39
C LEU A 508 -10.39 7.66 -11.52
N ASP A 509 -9.70 7.06 -12.48
CA ASP A 509 -9.81 5.62 -12.78
C ASP A 509 -8.64 4.85 -12.18
N TRP A 510 -8.89 3.93 -11.24
CA TRP A 510 -7.83 3.11 -10.66
C TRP A 510 -7.08 2.27 -11.71
N ASN A 511 -7.72 1.88 -12.81
CA ASN A 511 -7.08 1.10 -13.87
C ASN A 511 -6.08 1.94 -14.71
N ASN A 512 -6.00 3.26 -14.45
CA ASN A 512 -4.98 4.15 -14.97
C ASN A 512 -3.99 4.52 -13.86
N LEU A 513 -2.73 4.06 -13.96
CA LEU A 513 -1.71 4.31 -12.93
C LEU A 513 -1.46 5.81 -12.68
N ASP A 514 -1.60 6.66 -13.70
CA ASP A 514 -1.41 8.11 -13.53
C ASP A 514 -2.49 8.73 -12.65
N ASP A 515 -3.73 8.23 -12.74
CA ASP A 515 -4.83 8.65 -11.87
C ASP A 515 -4.69 7.98 -10.49
N ALA A 516 -4.38 6.68 -10.45
CA ALA A 516 -4.14 5.91 -9.24
C ALA A 516 -3.04 6.52 -8.35
N ALA A 517 -1.99 7.10 -8.95
CA ALA A 517 -0.92 7.80 -8.24
C ALA A 517 -1.36 9.06 -7.48
N LEU A 518 -2.55 9.57 -7.82
CA LEU A 518 -3.09 10.85 -7.37
C LEU A 518 -4.44 10.72 -6.65
N MET A 519 -5.07 9.54 -6.67
CA MET A 519 -6.34 9.30 -6.01
C MET A 519 -6.17 8.59 -4.67
N ASP A 520 -7.21 8.61 -3.85
CA ASP A 520 -7.35 7.78 -2.66
C ASP A 520 -8.47 6.78 -2.93
N LEU A 521 -8.14 5.50 -3.05
CA LEU A 521 -9.15 4.47 -3.34
C LEU A 521 -10.13 4.27 -2.17
N SER A 522 -9.85 4.80 -0.98
CA SER A 522 -10.86 4.85 0.09
C SER A 522 -12.03 5.78 -0.22
N CYS A 523 -11.92 6.62 -1.25
CA CYS A 523 -13.02 7.45 -1.75
C CYS A 523 -13.97 6.71 -2.70
N ASP A 524 -13.65 5.50 -3.15
CA ASP A 524 -14.56 4.65 -3.94
C ASP A 524 -15.63 4.06 -3.00
N MET A 525 -16.84 4.63 -3.05
CA MET A 525 -17.96 4.32 -2.17
C MET A 525 -18.93 3.31 -2.77
N ASN A 526 -18.96 3.17 -4.09
CA ASN A 526 -19.86 2.26 -4.80
C ASN A 526 -19.18 0.91 -5.16
N GLY A 527 -17.84 0.84 -5.11
CA GLY A 527 -17.01 -0.35 -5.35
C GLY A 527 -16.68 -0.62 -6.83
N ASP A 528 -16.69 0.40 -7.70
CA ASP A 528 -16.42 0.25 -9.14
C ASP A 528 -14.98 0.59 -9.56
N LEU A 529 -14.12 0.96 -8.60
CA LEU A 529 -12.74 1.44 -8.77
C LEU A 529 -12.59 2.77 -9.52
N LEU A 530 -13.68 3.53 -9.63
CA LEU A 530 -13.66 4.94 -9.98
C LEU A 530 -13.79 5.76 -8.70
N VAL A 531 -13.23 6.96 -8.73
CA VAL A 531 -13.56 7.99 -7.74
C VAL A 531 -14.12 9.17 -8.52
N ASP A 532 -15.41 9.42 -8.36
CA ASP A 532 -16.15 10.47 -9.06
C ASP A 532 -17.30 11.07 -8.24
N ALA A 533 -18.25 11.74 -8.89
CA ALA A 533 -19.38 12.37 -8.23
C ALA A 533 -20.43 11.38 -7.71
N GLU A 534 -20.52 10.17 -8.27
CA GLU A 534 -21.43 9.14 -7.78
C GLU A 534 -21.02 8.70 -6.37
N ASP A 535 -19.73 8.67 -6.07
CA ASP A 535 -19.25 8.36 -4.71
C ASP A 535 -19.69 9.42 -3.69
N ILE A 536 -19.68 10.69 -4.08
CA ILE A 536 -20.12 11.79 -3.20
C ILE A 536 -21.64 11.70 -3.00
N ASP A 537 -22.39 11.37 -4.06
CA ASP A 537 -23.83 11.14 -3.96
C ASP A 537 -24.13 10.03 -2.95
N VAL A 538 -23.37 8.93 -2.95
CA VAL A 538 -23.50 7.87 -1.94
C VAL A 538 -23.29 8.42 -0.51
N VAL A 539 -22.30 9.28 -0.29
CA VAL A 539 -22.05 9.83 1.07
C VAL A 539 -23.14 10.81 1.49
N VAL A 540 -23.46 11.80 0.64
CA VAL A 540 -24.38 12.91 0.98
C VAL A 540 -25.83 12.44 1.01
N ILE A 541 -26.26 11.75 -0.05
CA ILE A 541 -27.65 11.36 -0.26
C ILE A 541 -27.94 10.04 0.43
N ASP A 542 -27.20 8.98 0.11
CA ASP A 542 -27.56 7.63 0.56
C ASP A 542 -27.21 7.39 2.02
N ILE A 543 -26.02 7.81 2.46
CA ILE A 543 -25.51 7.56 3.83
C ILE A 543 -26.00 8.63 4.80
N LEU A 544 -25.64 9.89 4.58
CA LEU A 544 -26.04 10.98 5.49
C LEU A 544 -27.53 11.26 5.44
N GLY A 545 -28.22 10.88 4.35
CA GLY A 545 -29.67 11.07 4.21
C GLY A 545 -30.05 12.54 4.09
N THR A 546 -29.18 13.35 3.49
CA THR A 546 -29.41 14.77 3.26
C THR A 546 -29.18 15.10 1.79
N ASN A 547 -29.07 16.37 1.45
CA ASN A 547 -28.95 16.84 0.09
C ASN A 547 -27.86 17.91 -0.03
N TYR A 548 -27.39 18.15 -1.26
CA TYR A 548 -26.44 19.20 -1.58
C TYR A 548 -26.98 20.59 -1.22
N GLY A 549 -26.57 21.13 -0.09
CA GLY A 549 -27.10 22.38 0.43
C GLY A 549 -27.26 22.39 1.94
N ASP A 550 -27.31 21.23 2.58
CA ASP A 550 -27.22 21.08 4.04
C ASP A 550 -25.75 21.17 4.46
N VAL A 551 -25.23 22.39 4.49
CA VAL A 551 -23.80 22.65 4.72
C VAL A 551 -23.43 22.48 6.19
N ASN A 552 -24.40 22.60 7.09
CA ASN A 552 -24.18 22.37 8.53
C ASN A 552 -24.42 20.90 8.95
N LEU A 553 -24.94 20.06 8.04
CA LEU A 553 -25.30 18.65 8.27
C LEU A 553 -26.28 18.48 9.43
N ASP A 554 -27.27 19.35 9.55
CA ASP A 554 -28.35 19.24 10.55
C ASP A 554 -29.52 18.35 10.09
N GLY A 555 -29.44 17.84 8.85
CA GLY A 555 -30.42 16.96 8.22
C GLY A 555 -31.49 17.69 7.42
N THR A 556 -31.44 19.03 7.33
CA THR A 556 -32.41 19.82 6.56
C THR A 556 -31.74 20.93 5.76
N ILE A 557 -32.21 21.18 4.54
CA ILE A 557 -31.78 22.35 3.76
C ILE A 557 -32.67 23.55 4.14
N ASN A 558 -32.10 24.55 4.82
CA ASN A 558 -32.87 25.69 5.30
C ASN A 558 -32.09 27.02 5.22
N ALA A 559 -32.65 28.09 5.81
CA ALA A 559 -32.06 29.43 5.75
C ALA A 559 -30.71 29.53 6.48
N ALA A 560 -30.46 28.69 7.49
CA ALA A 560 -29.19 28.65 8.19
C ALA A 560 -28.03 28.24 7.26
N ASP A 561 -28.28 27.29 6.36
CA ASP A 561 -27.29 26.88 5.34
C ASP A 561 -26.98 28.00 4.36
N ARG A 562 -28.02 28.64 3.83
CA ARG A 562 -27.88 29.80 2.94
C ARG A 562 -27.06 30.90 3.60
N ASP A 563 -27.33 31.17 4.88
CA ASP A 563 -26.62 32.21 5.64
C ASP A 563 -25.13 31.83 5.82
N ILE A 564 -24.80 30.54 6.01
CA ILE A 564 -23.41 30.05 6.04
C ILE A 564 -22.73 30.27 4.67
N ILE A 565 -23.37 29.84 3.58
CA ILE A 565 -22.83 29.99 2.22
C ILE A 565 -22.60 31.48 1.93
N THR A 566 -23.62 32.31 2.12
CA THR A 566 -23.58 33.75 1.83
C THR A 566 -22.51 34.47 2.66
N ALA A 567 -22.36 34.11 3.94
CA ALA A 567 -21.34 34.70 4.82
C ALA A 567 -19.91 34.33 4.40
N ASN A 568 -19.73 33.23 3.66
CA ASN A 568 -18.43 32.72 3.25
C ASN A 568 -18.07 32.99 1.80
N ILE A 569 -18.98 33.58 1.00
CA ILE A 569 -18.71 33.98 -0.39
C ILE A 569 -17.43 34.81 -0.43
N SER A 570 -16.38 34.26 -1.06
CA SER A 570 -15.07 34.89 -1.10
C SER A 570 -14.21 34.30 -2.21
N THR A 571 -13.18 35.03 -2.61
CA THR A 571 -12.16 34.55 -3.56
C THR A 571 -11.00 33.83 -2.87
N SER A 572 -11.16 33.47 -1.58
CA SER A 572 -10.11 32.80 -0.80
C SER A 572 -10.22 31.30 -1.00
N TYR A 573 -9.13 30.69 -1.45
CA TYR A 573 -9.02 29.25 -1.60
C TYR A 573 -8.95 28.52 -0.25
N GLY A 574 -9.36 27.26 -0.23
CA GLY A 574 -9.29 26.36 0.93
C GLY A 574 -10.57 26.34 1.75
N LYS A 575 -11.70 26.61 1.10
CA LYS A 575 -13.02 26.47 1.71
C LYS A 575 -13.41 24.99 1.84
N SER A 576 -14.25 24.71 2.83
CA SER A 576 -14.80 23.39 3.12
C SER A 576 -16.31 23.35 2.90
N TRP A 577 -16.87 22.13 2.86
CA TRP A 577 -18.31 21.87 2.86
C TRP A 577 -19.03 22.68 3.93
N ALA A 578 -18.53 22.60 5.18
CA ALA A 578 -19.11 23.31 6.33
C ALA A 578 -19.02 24.84 6.23
N GLN A 579 -18.25 25.36 5.27
CA GLN A 579 -18.18 26.79 4.95
C GLN A 579 -19.04 27.17 3.75
N GLY A 580 -19.65 26.21 3.06
CA GLY A 580 -20.50 26.43 1.89
C GLY A 580 -19.86 26.16 0.53
N ASP A 581 -18.71 25.47 0.47
CA ASP A 581 -18.11 24.95 -0.77
C ASP A 581 -18.85 23.65 -1.18
N ILE A 582 -20.03 23.79 -1.78
CA ILE A 582 -20.92 22.67 -2.10
C ILE A 582 -20.43 21.96 -3.36
N ASN A 583 -19.89 22.71 -4.33
CA ASN A 583 -19.37 22.14 -5.58
C ASN A 583 -17.96 21.52 -5.41
N GLY A 584 -17.30 21.80 -4.28
CA GLY A 584 -16.01 21.25 -3.90
C GLY A 584 -14.83 21.88 -4.62
N ASP A 585 -14.95 23.05 -5.26
CA ASP A 585 -13.89 23.68 -6.05
C ASP A 585 -12.82 24.41 -5.21
N GLY A 586 -13.07 24.55 -3.91
CA GLY A 586 -12.16 25.14 -2.93
C GLY A 586 -12.44 26.61 -2.65
N TYR A 587 -13.47 27.16 -3.25
CA TYR A 587 -14.00 28.50 -3.03
C TYR A 587 -15.45 28.40 -2.56
N VAL A 588 -15.98 29.52 -2.09
CA VAL A 588 -17.44 29.68 -1.96
C VAL A 588 -17.81 30.85 -2.84
N THR A 589 -18.58 30.58 -3.88
CA THR A 589 -18.89 31.51 -4.96
C THR A 589 -20.40 31.59 -5.21
N ALA A 590 -20.78 32.31 -6.28
CA ALA A 590 -22.17 32.33 -6.72
C ALA A 590 -22.63 30.95 -7.25
N ASP A 591 -21.69 30.11 -7.70
CA ASP A 591 -22.01 28.78 -8.24
C ASP A 591 -22.47 27.82 -7.11
N ASP A 592 -21.88 27.92 -5.92
CA ASP A 592 -22.34 27.20 -4.72
C ASP A 592 -23.74 27.62 -4.29
N LEU A 593 -24.01 28.93 -4.29
CA LEU A 593 -25.33 29.46 -3.96
C LEU A 593 -26.38 29.02 -4.99
N GLU A 594 -26.01 28.95 -6.27
CA GLU A 594 -26.89 28.43 -7.31
C GLU A 594 -27.14 26.93 -7.14
N MET A 595 -26.11 26.14 -6.81
CA MET A 595 -26.27 24.71 -6.51
C MET A 595 -27.22 24.49 -5.32
N TYR A 596 -27.05 25.25 -4.23
CA TYR A 596 -27.99 25.25 -3.10
C TYR A 596 -29.43 25.51 -3.54
N ARG A 597 -29.65 26.56 -4.35
CA ARG A 597 -30.99 26.94 -4.83
C ARG A 597 -31.63 25.85 -5.70
N MET A 598 -30.85 25.26 -6.60
CA MET A 598 -31.33 24.21 -7.49
C MET A 598 -31.68 22.94 -6.72
N THR A 599 -30.88 22.55 -5.73
CA THR A 599 -31.21 21.42 -4.86
C THR A 599 -32.47 21.69 -4.05
N LEU A 600 -32.57 22.86 -3.43
CA LEU A 600 -33.73 23.22 -2.63
C LEU A 600 -35.03 23.21 -3.45
N LEU A 601 -34.98 23.72 -4.68
CA LEU A 601 -36.12 23.66 -5.61
C LEU A 601 -36.48 22.21 -5.97
N THR A 602 -35.48 21.35 -6.16
CA THR A 602 -35.69 19.94 -6.49
C THR A 602 -36.38 19.21 -5.33
N VAL A 603 -35.85 19.30 -4.12
CA VAL A 603 -36.43 18.69 -2.91
C VAL A 603 -37.84 19.22 -2.63
N PHE A 604 -38.06 20.52 -2.82
CA PHE A 604 -39.39 21.13 -2.71
C PHE A 604 -40.37 20.54 -3.74
N SER A 605 -39.92 20.35 -4.98
CA SER A 605 -40.76 19.82 -6.07
C SER A 605 -41.14 18.35 -5.86
N GLU A 606 -40.24 17.54 -5.31
CA GLU A 606 -40.49 16.13 -4.98
C GLU A 606 -41.50 15.97 -3.85
N ASN A 607 -41.51 16.94 -2.92
CA ASN A 607 -42.43 16.98 -1.80
C ASN A 607 -43.71 17.80 -2.10
N TRP A 608 -43.90 18.33 -3.30
CA TRP A 608 -45.04 19.19 -3.61
C TRP A 608 -46.37 18.45 -3.40
N LEU A 609 -47.25 19.02 -2.56
CA LEU A 609 -48.52 18.43 -2.12
C LEU A 609 -48.38 17.15 -1.28
N ALA A 610 -47.17 16.81 -0.83
CA ALA A 610 -46.97 15.73 0.13
C ALA A 610 -47.61 16.10 1.47
N SER A 611 -48.19 15.11 2.13
CA SER A 611 -48.70 15.23 3.49
C SER A 611 -47.64 14.71 4.47
N CYS A 612 -47.34 15.48 5.50
CA CYS A 612 -46.29 15.16 6.46
C CYS A 612 -46.68 15.47 7.89
N SER A 613 -45.90 14.93 8.82
CA SER A 613 -46.02 15.18 10.25
C SER A 613 -44.62 15.36 10.84
N SER A 614 -44.58 15.91 12.06
CA SER A 614 -43.39 15.88 12.91
C SER A 614 -42.80 14.45 12.98
N PRO A 615 -41.46 14.31 13.04
CA PRO A 615 -40.48 15.39 13.13
C PRO A 615 -39.96 15.94 11.80
N SER A 616 -40.10 15.22 10.68
CA SER A 616 -39.42 15.59 9.42
C SER A 616 -40.13 16.64 8.58
N TRP A 617 -41.45 16.82 8.73
CA TRP A 617 -42.21 17.85 8.00
C TRP A 617 -41.91 17.90 6.48
N CYS A 618 -41.91 16.72 5.83
CA CYS A 618 -41.55 16.55 4.41
C CYS A 618 -40.12 17.01 4.13
N ASP A 619 -39.16 16.47 4.87
CA ASP A 619 -37.73 16.82 4.77
C ASP A 619 -37.47 18.33 4.91
N GLY A 620 -38.23 18.97 5.80
CA GLY A 620 -38.17 20.40 6.09
C GLY A 620 -38.89 21.30 5.08
N MET A 621 -39.58 20.74 4.07
CA MET A 621 -40.25 21.52 3.02
C MET A 621 -41.61 22.09 3.44
N ASP A 622 -42.23 21.62 4.52
CA ASP A 622 -43.45 22.20 5.11
C ASP A 622 -43.08 23.30 6.12
N TYR A 623 -42.57 24.42 5.60
CA TYR A 623 -42.04 25.55 6.37
C TYR A 623 -43.00 26.13 7.41
N ASN A 624 -44.31 26.05 7.17
CA ASN A 624 -45.32 26.55 8.10
C ASN A 624 -45.89 25.47 9.05
N HIS A 625 -45.38 24.23 8.97
CA HIS A 625 -45.81 23.05 9.72
C HIS A 625 -47.33 22.80 9.64
N SER A 626 -47.92 23.04 8.47
CA SER A 626 -49.35 22.81 8.22
C SER A 626 -49.70 21.33 8.05
N GLY A 627 -48.69 20.48 7.90
CA GLY A 627 -48.80 19.06 7.57
C GLY A 627 -48.95 18.81 6.07
N THR A 628 -48.82 19.82 5.21
CA THR A 628 -48.88 19.66 3.75
C THR A 628 -47.99 20.67 3.04
N VAL A 629 -47.05 20.23 2.20
CA VAL A 629 -46.23 21.15 1.40
C VAL A 629 -47.09 21.77 0.29
N ASN A 630 -47.29 23.08 0.36
CA ASN A 630 -48.21 23.78 -0.54
C ASN A 630 -47.69 25.17 -0.92
N PHE A 631 -48.57 25.97 -1.53
CA PHE A 631 -48.18 27.29 -2.04
C PHE A 631 -47.75 28.27 -0.94
N ALA A 632 -48.21 28.11 0.29
CA ALA A 632 -47.75 28.90 1.42
C ALA A 632 -46.30 28.59 1.77
N ASP A 633 -45.88 27.33 1.65
CA ASP A 633 -44.50 26.91 1.83
C ASP A 633 -43.64 27.39 0.67
N PHE A 634 -44.13 27.28 -0.56
CA PHE A 634 -43.46 27.87 -1.74
C PHE A 634 -43.28 29.38 -1.60
N ALA A 635 -44.28 30.10 -1.10
CA ALA A 635 -44.18 31.54 -0.88
C ALA A 635 -43.13 31.89 0.18
N THR A 636 -42.99 31.05 1.21
CA THR A 636 -41.96 31.19 2.25
C THR A 636 -40.57 30.89 1.69
N LEU A 637 -40.45 29.86 0.86
CA LEU A 637 -39.25 29.53 0.11
C LEU A 637 -38.83 30.69 -0.81
N ALA A 638 -39.77 31.21 -1.60
CA ALA A 638 -39.51 32.29 -2.56
C ALA A 638 -39.09 33.62 -1.90
N GLN A 639 -39.46 33.86 -0.64
CA GLN A 639 -38.96 35.02 0.13
C GLN A 639 -37.50 34.88 0.56
N ASN A 640 -36.97 33.66 0.53
CA ASN A 640 -35.63 33.31 0.99
C ASN A 640 -34.68 32.93 -0.17
N TRP A 641 -35.14 33.02 -1.41
CA TRP A 641 -34.42 32.65 -2.64
C TRP A 641 -33.39 33.71 -3.05
#